data_AF-A0A5C7JE97-F1
#
_entry.id   AF-A0A5C7JE97-F1
#
_cell.length_a   1.000
_cell.length_b   1.000
_cell.length_c   1.000
_cell.angle_alpha   90.00
_cell.angle_beta   90.00
_cell.angle_gamma   90.00
#
_symmetry.space_group_name_H-M   'P 1'
#
loop_
_entity.id
_entity.type
_entity.pdbx_description
1 polymer ?
#
loop_
_entity_poly.entity_id
_entity_poly.type
_entity_poly.pdbx_seq_one_letter_code
_entity_poly.pdbx_strand_id
1 'polypeptide(L)'
;MNRRLRPAIALAALVLTCLQPSYAQTTASPPSSSATPRGRDLLVDFGTAYGQWGYAGATGAWSGVHAKPNKSALRADTNGNGSADTVIDFGSGIGIWSWQDDRTWKQLHGTTATWMLAADLDGSGRDDLIVDFGASHGIWIYRDAGTWVSLHGSTAKGAVTLDFDHNGRSDVVVDFGSAGIWAWMNNATWQPIHGTTARWMLKADLDRNGQDDLVVDFGTRYGIWLRYNGGEAWTPLHGTSAKSGIAADLAGSGFADTLVIDFGSAYGIWKWNQAAGWSGLHAVTAKGMVAVDTDASGRDDVVIDFGSPYGIWRWGNDSAWNQLHGTTASHLAAVTLPAAAVVAGPPTIGGCPMLPEKAIFNQRIDDRARFPVHAQNAVWIAAIGATRRFHADWGMNDNPQQYVDYYGIPYNVIDGTAASTAWPNVTFPNGFPDESDCALAQGSGYAIQRGCDTLAEAQRRFPFPLDARIKLEGGACSDPATCGDRHVLVVEQGTCRLWESWLSYKVGGVWTSGSTAAWNLRSYEQRPDTWTSSDAAGLPLLPLLARVDEASAGEVRHALRVTFLDSVLARTYVWPARHAAGGATTNGIPFGALLRLRSDFVVPTTWTTQAQALARAMQRYGLYVADIGSNLYVQGEPSAQWSAATITQLQTLQMDQFEFVDTTSVTSDSRFSAGSLQGAW
;
A
#
# COMPACT_ATOMS: atom_id res chain seq x y z
N MET A 1 10.68 -83.58 -14.39
CA MET A 1 12.15 -83.55 -14.56
C MET A 1 12.58 -82.09 -14.70
N ASN A 2 13.56 -81.66 -13.88
CA ASN A 2 14.61 -80.63 -14.09
C ASN A 2 14.26 -79.33 -14.88
N ARG A 3 14.67 -78.11 -14.53
CA ARG A 3 15.65 -77.57 -13.57
C ARG A 3 15.47 -76.03 -13.57
N ARG A 4 15.93 -75.40 -12.49
CA ARG A 4 16.12 -73.94 -12.31
C ARG A 4 17.05 -73.33 -13.38
N LEU A 5 16.89 -72.02 -13.65
CA LEU A 5 17.96 -70.99 -13.60
C LEU A 5 17.43 -69.60 -13.99
N ARG A 6 17.58 -68.61 -13.08
CA ARG A 6 17.77 -67.16 -13.36
C ARG A 6 19.29 -66.94 -13.63
N PRO A 7 19.83 -65.85 -14.23
CA PRO A 7 19.45 -64.44 -13.98
C PRO A 7 19.70 -63.41 -15.14
N ALA A 8 19.58 -62.11 -14.79
CA ALA A 8 20.17 -60.89 -15.40
C ALA A 8 19.24 -59.92 -16.17
N ILE A 9 18.79 -58.89 -15.43
CA ILE A 9 18.94 -57.43 -15.68
C ILE A 9 18.83 -56.93 -17.13
N ALA A 10 17.77 -56.17 -17.42
CA ALA A 10 17.84 -54.90 -18.12
C ALA A 10 16.60 -54.05 -17.78
N LEU A 11 16.87 -52.86 -17.22
CA LEU A 11 15.94 -51.81 -16.87
C LEU A 11 15.44 -51.15 -18.17
N ALA A 12 14.12 -51.12 -18.42
CA ALA A 12 13.53 -50.26 -19.43
C ALA A 12 12.35 -49.52 -18.79
N ALA A 13 12.51 -48.19 -18.73
CA ALA A 13 11.59 -47.23 -18.17
C ALA A 13 10.23 -47.30 -18.90
N LEU A 14 9.17 -47.58 -18.15
CA LEU A 14 7.81 -47.27 -18.55
C LEU A 14 7.45 -45.95 -17.88
N VAL A 15 7.50 -44.87 -18.65
CA VAL A 15 6.95 -43.56 -18.27
C VAL A 15 5.44 -43.74 -18.14
N LEU A 16 4.97 -43.97 -16.92
CA LEU A 16 3.57 -43.84 -16.57
C LEU A 16 3.30 -42.35 -16.36
N THR A 17 2.77 -41.70 -17.39
CA THR A 17 2.14 -40.38 -17.25
C THR A 17 0.98 -40.51 -16.27
N CYS A 18 1.21 -40.12 -15.01
CA CYS A 18 0.11 -39.82 -14.09
C CYS A 18 -0.65 -38.62 -14.66
N LEU A 19 -1.80 -38.91 -15.26
CA LEU A 19 -2.85 -37.94 -15.54
C LEU A 19 -3.15 -37.19 -14.25
N GLN A 20 -2.89 -35.89 -14.25
CA GLN A 20 -3.39 -34.99 -13.22
C GLN A 20 -4.92 -35.07 -13.23
N PRO A 21 -5.59 -35.32 -12.09
CA PRO A 21 -7.03 -35.12 -12.03
C PRO A 21 -7.30 -33.62 -12.17
N SER A 22 -7.81 -33.23 -13.33
CA SER A 22 -8.42 -31.92 -13.55
C SER A 22 -9.68 -31.84 -12.68
N TYR A 23 -9.55 -31.29 -11.46
CA TYR A 23 -10.70 -30.95 -10.65
C TYR A 23 -11.39 -29.73 -11.26
N ALA A 24 -12.58 -29.96 -11.82
CA ALA A 24 -13.45 -28.90 -12.27
C ALA A 24 -13.78 -27.99 -11.07
N GLN A 25 -13.37 -26.71 -11.15
CA GLN A 25 -13.82 -25.67 -10.24
C GLN A 25 -15.35 -25.61 -10.31
N THR A 26 -16.04 -26.05 -9.27
CA THR A 26 -17.46 -25.77 -9.09
C THR A 26 -17.58 -24.27 -8.87
N THR A 27 -18.04 -23.54 -9.89
CA THR A 27 -18.19 -22.08 -9.85
C THR A 27 -19.30 -21.70 -8.89
N ALA A 28 -18.96 -21.49 -7.62
CA ALA A 28 -19.82 -20.74 -6.70
C ALA A 28 -19.74 -19.27 -7.10
N SER A 29 -20.88 -18.60 -7.26
CA SER A 29 -20.91 -17.16 -7.54
C SER A 29 -20.23 -16.39 -6.39
N PRO A 30 -19.52 -15.28 -6.68
CA PRO A 30 -18.93 -14.45 -5.64
C PRO A 30 -20.01 -14.06 -4.62
N PRO A 31 -19.71 -14.10 -3.31
CA PRO A 31 -20.66 -13.65 -2.30
C PRO A 31 -21.09 -12.21 -2.59
N SER A 32 -22.39 -11.97 -2.75
CA SER A 32 -22.91 -10.60 -2.90
C SER A 32 -22.88 -9.91 -1.54
N SER A 33 -22.04 -8.89 -1.34
CA SER A 33 -22.18 -8.00 -0.19
C SER A 33 -21.91 -6.53 -0.53
N SER A 34 -22.86 -5.71 -0.09
CA SER A 34 -22.79 -4.26 0.08
C SER A 34 -22.24 -3.96 1.48
N ALA A 35 -20.94 -4.09 1.69
CA ALA A 35 -20.25 -3.52 2.86
C ALA A 35 -18.74 -3.58 2.65
N THR A 36 -18.10 -2.42 2.63
CA THR A 36 -16.65 -2.26 2.47
C THR A 36 -15.94 -2.67 3.78
N PRO A 37 -15.02 -3.65 3.79
CA PRO A 37 -14.18 -3.90 4.96
C PRO A 37 -13.21 -2.73 5.14
N ARG A 38 -13.27 -2.02 6.28
CA ARG A 38 -12.46 -0.83 6.58
C ARG A 38 -11.57 -1.08 7.80
N GLY A 39 -10.25 -1.15 7.61
CA GLY A 39 -9.19 -0.85 8.60
C GLY A 39 -9.40 -1.35 10.02
N ARG A 40 -9.08 -2.62 10.29
CA ARG A 40 -9.35 -3.25 11.59
C ARG A 40 -8.31 -4.24 12.00
N ASP A 41 -8.03 -4.22 13.28
CA ASP A 41 -7.03 -5.06 13.92
C ASP A 41 -7.64 -6.42 14.34
N LEU A 42 -8.98 -6.53 14.33
CA LEU A 42 -9.70 -7.71 14.80
C LEU A 42 -10.89 -8.06 13.90
N LEU A 43 -10.97 -9.33 13.48
CA LEU A 43 -12.14 -9.92 12.83
C LEU A 43 -12.91 -10.76 13.85
N VAL A 44 -14.21 -10.51 13.96
CA VAL A 44 -15.10 -11.17 14.91
C VAL A 44 -16.32 -11.70 14.18
N ASP A 45 -16.55 -13.00 14.29
CA ASP A 45 -17.77 -13.63 13.82
C ASP A 45 -18.81 -13.66 14.94
N PHE A 46 -19.97 -13.05 14.72
CA PHE A 46 -21.11 -13.13 15.63
C PHE A 46 -22.13 -14.20 15.23
N GLY A 47 -21.71 -15.15 14.39
CA GLY A 47 -22.49 -16.32 13.98
C GLY A 47 -23.53 -16.01 12.91
N THR A 48 -24.41 -16.97 12.62
CA THR A 48 -25.41 -16.87 11.54
C THR A 48 -26.40 -15.72 11.69
N ALA A 49 -26.60 -15.22 12.91
CA ALA A 49 -27.55 -14.14 13.19
C ALA A 49 -27.02 -12.76 12.77
N TYR A 50 -25.71 -12.54 12.87
CA TYR A 50 -25.09 -11.20 12.73
C TYR A 50 -23.92 -11.16 11.75
N GLY A 51 -23.40 -12.33 11.36
CA GLY A 51 -22.27 -12.47 10.45
C GLY A 51 -20.96 -11.97 11.02
N GLN A 52 -20.04 -11.68 10.11
CA GLN A 52 -18.71 -11.19 10.38
C GLN A 52 -18.72 -9.68 10.54
N TRP A 53 -18.06 -9.24 11.59
CA TRP A 53 -17.76 -7.85 11.87
C TRP A 53 -16.28 -7.72 12.08
N GLY A 54 -15.79 -6.50 12.00
CA GLY A 54 -14.50 -6.25 12.60
C GLY A 54 -14.57 -5.11 13.61
N TYR A 55 -13.48 -4.94 14.33
CA TYR A 55 -13.25 -3.81 15.21
C TYR A 55 -12.00 -3.00 14.82
N ALA A 56 -12.17 -1.70 14.57
CA ALA A 56 -11.08 -0.77 14.27
C ALA A 56 -10.58 -0.14 15.58
N GLY A 57 -9.45 -0.60 16.13
CA GLY A 57 -9.06 -0.21 17.49
C GLY A 57 -8.65 1.26 17.61
N ALA A 58 -8.08 1.86 16.56
CA ALA A 58 -7.77 3.31 16.50
C ALA A 58 -9.01 4.22 16.66
N THR A 59 -10.21 3.75 16.29
CA THR A 59 -11.45 4.56 16.34
C THR A 59 -12.52 4.00 17.27
N GLY A 60 -12.34 2.76 17.75
CA GLY A 60 -13.36 2.00 18.46
C GLY A 60 -14.55 1.56 17.60
N ALA A 61 -14.46 1.68 16.26
CA ALA A 61 -15.60 1.50 15.37
C ALA A 61 -15.81 0.05 14.88
N TRP A 62 -17.06 -0.41 14.95
CA TRP A 62 -17.52 -1.69 14.40
C TRP A 62 -18.25 -1.52 13.05
N SER A 63 -18.17 -2.50 12.17
CA SER A 63 -18.87 -2.55 10.87
C SER A 63 -18.97 -3.98 10.36
N GLY A 64 -20.01 -4.26 9.58
CA GLY A 64 -20.11 -5.54 8.90
C GLY A 64 -18.96 -5.74 7.92
N VAL A 65 -18.37 -6.94 7.94
CA VAL A 65 -17.44 -7.45 6.93
C VAL A 65 -18.23 -8.32 5.95
N HIS A 66 -19.02 -9.25 6.46
CA HIS A 66 -19.81 -10.14 5.63
C HIS A 66 -21.00 -10.74 6.39
N ALA A 67 -22.12 -11.00 5.70
CA ALA A 67 -23.32 -11.53 6.36
C ALA A 67 -23.21 -13.02 6.74
N LYS A 68 -22.34 -13.78 6.08
CA LYS A 68 -22.10 -15.19 6.41
C LYS A 68 -21.02 -15.34 7.48
N PRO A 69 -21.16 -16.31 8.40
CA PRO A 69 -20.11 -16.63 9.37
C PRO A 69 -18.86 -17.21 8.71
N ASN A 70 -17.72 -17.19 9.40
CA ASN A 70 -16.51 -17.90 8.99
C ASN A 70 -16.22 -19.05 9.96
N LYS A 71 -15.57 -20.09 9.43
CA LYS A 71 -14.98 -21.16 10.22
C LYS A 71 -13.60 -20.77 10.75
N SER A 72 -12.82 -20.10 9.91
CA SER A 72 -11.47 -19.62 10.20
C SER A 72 -11.11 -18.47 9.26
N ALA A 73 -10.14 -17.65 9.67
CA ALA A 73 -9.60 -16.56 8.87
C ALA A 73 -8.15 -16.29 9.26
N LEU A 74 -7.35 -15.82 8.30
CA LEU A 74 -5.95 -15.42 8.50
C LEU A 74 -5.52 -14.35 7.48
N ARG A 75 -4.25 -13.95 7.57
CA ARG A 75 -3.57 -13.02 6.66
C ARG A 75 -2.55 -13.75 5.79
N ALA A 76 -2.55 -13.47 4.49
CA ALA A 76 -1.53 -13.92 3.55
C ALA A 76 -1.54 -13.02 2.31
N ASP A 77 -0.39 -12.71 1.72
CA ASP A 77 -0.30 -12.06 0.39
C ASP A 77 -0.67 -13.07 -0.73
N THR A 78 -1.96 -13.18 -1.04
CA THR A 78 -2.47 -14.19 -1.98
C THR A 78 -2.55 -13.70 -3.42
N ASN A 79 -2.15 -12.46 -3.69
CA ASN A 79 -2.06 -11.88 -5.04
C ASN A 79 -0.62 -11.44 -5.42
N GLY A 80 0.35 -11.57 -4.50
CA GLY A 80 1.78 -11.40 -4.73
C GLY A 80 2.21 -9.94 -4.87
N ASN A 81 1.47 -9.01 -4.27
CA ASN A 81 1.69 -7.58 -4.41
C ASN A 81 2.46 -6.94 -3.24
N GLY A 82 2.90 -7.75 -2.28
CA GLY A 82 3.62 -7.34 -1.08
C GLY A 82 2.72 -6.80 0.04
N SER A 83 1.40 -6.91 -0.10
CA SER A 83 0.42 -6.55 0.93
C SER A 83 -0.39 -7.78 1.29
N ALA A 84 -0.55 -8.06 2.59
CA ALA A 84 -1.35 -9.19 3.00
C ALA A 84 -2.85 -8.96 2.73
N ASP A 85 -3.50 -10.00 2.20
CA ASP A 85 -4.94 -10.10 1.97
C ASP A 85 -5.64 -10.73 3.18
N THR A 86 -6.97 -10.70 3.19
CA THR A 86 -7.78 -11.43 4.19
C THR A 86 -8.29 -12.72 3.60
N VAL A 87 -7.78 -13.86 4.09
CA VAL A 87 -8.21 -15.19 3.67
C VAL A 87 -9.24 -15.73 4.66
N ILE A 88 -10.41 -16.12 4.16
CA ILE A 88 -11.53 -16.60 4.96
C ILE A 88 -11.99 -17.95 4.44
N ASP A 89 -12.11 -18.93 5.34
CA ASP A 89 -12.88 -20.14 5.10
C ASP A 89 -14.32 -19.94 5.59
N PHE A 90 -15.26 -19.86 4.66
CA PHE A 90 -16.69 -19.72 4.95
C PHE A 90 -17.35 -21.06 5.29
N GLY A 91 -16.60 -22.16 5.32
CA GLY A 91 -17.08 -23.48 5.63
C GLY A 91 -17.61 -24.26 4.42
N SER A 92 -18.19 -25.42 4.71
CA SER A 92 -18.65 -26.38 3.70
C SER A 92 -19.65 -25.76 2.72
N GLY A 93 -19.42 -25.99 1.42
CA GLY A 93 -20.29 -25.51 0.34
C GLY A 93 -19.93 -24.12 -0.21
N ILE A 94 -19.03 -23.38 0.45
CA ILE A 94 -18.51 -22.09 -0.02
C ILE A 94 -16.99 -22.13 -0.19
N GLY A 95 -16.28 -22.71 0.79
CA GLY A 95 -14.83 -22.89 0.75
C GLY A 95 -14.05 -21.64 1.15
N ILE A 96 -12.80 -21.58 0.65
CA ILE A 96 -11.77 -20.61 1.02
C ILE A 96 -11.71 -19.51 -0.03
N TRP A 97 -11.79 -18.28 0.44
CA TRP A 97 -11.78 -17.08 -0.38
C TRP A 97 -10.77 -16.08 0.16
N SER A 98 -10.14 -15.35 -0.74
CA SER A 98 -9.32 -14.19 -0.44
C SER A 98 -10.09 -12.93 -0.77
N TRP A 99 -10.16 -12.01 0.19
CA TRP A 99 -10.51 -10.62 -0.03
C TRP A 99 -9.23 -9.81 -0.20
N GLN A 100 -9.00 -9.39 -1.44
CA GLN A 100 -7.76 -8.75 -1.84
C GLN A 100 -7.74 -7.26 -1.49
N ASP A 101 -6.55 -6.71 -1.34
CA ASP A 101 -6.32 -5.28 -1.06
C ASP A 101 -6.91 -4.34 -2.13
N ASP A 102 -7.08 -4.82 -3.37
CA ASP A 102 -7.76 -4.14 -4.47
C ASP A 102 -9.30 -4.14 -4.36
N ARG A 103 -9.84 -4.71 -3.28
CA ARG A 103 -11.27 -4.87 -2.99
C ARG A 103 -12.00 -5.85 -3.92
N THR A 104 -11.30 -6.88 -4.37
CA THR A 104 -11.91 -7.99 -5.11
C THR A 104 -11.91 -9.28 -4.29
N TRP A 105 -12.93 -10.11 -4.51
CA TRP A 105 -13.00 -11.46 -3.96
C TRP A 105 -12.43 -12.45 -4.97
N LYS A 106 -11.43 -13.23 -4.56
CA LYS A 106 -10.89 -14.37 -5.33
C LYS A 106 -11.16 -15.66 -4.57
N GLN A 107 -11.85 -16.61 -5.19
CA GLN A 107 -11.97 -17.95 -4.62
C GLN A 107 -10.61 -18.66 -4.73
N LEU A 108 -10.06 -19.10 -3.60
CA LEU A 108 -8.83 -19.89 -3.57
C LEU A 108 -9.13 -21.38 -3.69
N HIS A 109 -10.19 -21.84 -3.03
CA HIS A 109 -10.59 -23.25 -3.06
C HIS A 109 -12.08 -23.45 -2.71
N GLY A 110 -12.72 -24.46 -3.31
CA GLY A 110 -14.16 -24.77 -3.06
C GLY A 110 -14.43 -25.59 -1.79
N THR A 111 -13.40 -26.20 -1.22
CA THR A 111 -13.49 -27.05 -0.02
C THR A 111 -13.02 -26.30 1.23
N THR A 112 -13.71 -26.53 2.35
CA THR A 112 -13.34 -26.00 3.68
C THR A 112 -12.09 -26.68 4.24
N ALA A 113 -11.31 -25.92 5.00
CA ALA A 113 -10.09 -26.37 5.67
C ALA A 113 -10.38 -26.97 7.05
N THR A 114 -9.63 -27.97 7.50
CA THR A 114 -9.55 -28.31 8.94
C THR A 114 -8.79 -27.25 9.70
N TRP A 115 -7.71 -26.72 9.13
CA TRP A 115 -6.94 -25.58 9.63
C TRP A 115 -6.18 -24.91 8.46
N MET A 116 -5.79 -23.65 8.65
CA MET A 116 -5.03 -22.87 7.67
C MET A 116 -3.90 -22.13 8.39
N LEU A 117 -2.76 -21.96 7.73
CA LEU A 117 -1.61 -21.18 8.17
C LEU A 117 -1.09 -20.34 7.00
N ALA A 118 -0.33 -19.30 7.31
CA ALA A 118 0.40 -18.51 6.33
C ALA A 118 1.84 -18.30 6.78
N ALA A 119 2.77 -18.40 5.82
CA ALA A 119 4.18 -18.11 6.01
C ALA A 119 4.93 -18.08 4.67
N ASP A 120 6.06 -17.39 4.62
CA ASP A 120 7.00 -17.43 3.49
C ASP A 120 7.88 -18.69 3.55
N LEU A 121 7.48 -19.76 2.84
CA LEU A 121 8.21 -21.04 2.86
C LEU A 121 9.38 -21.10 1.88
N ASP A 122 9.43 -20.19 0.90
CA ASP A 122 10.48 -20.17 -0.13
C ASP A 122 11.46 -18.99 -0.05
N GLY A 123 11.21 -18.05 0.87
CA GLY A 123 12.06 -16.89 1.15
C GLY A 123 11.87 -15.78 0.12
N SER A 124 10.72 -15.70 -0.52
CA SER A 124 10.38 -14.70 -1.53
C SER A 124 10.01 -13.34 -0.93
N GLY A 125 9.79 -13.28 0.38
CA GLY A 125 9.19 -12.15 1.09
C GLY A 125 7.67 -12.09 0.93
N ARG A 126 7.02 -13.17 0.46
CA ARG A 126 5.57 -13.29 0.25
C ARG A 126 5.04 -14.49 1.03
N ASP A 127 3.82 -14.39 1.52
CA ASP A 127 3.22 -15.48 2.29
C ASP A 127 2.63 -16.57 1.38
N ASP A 128 3.04 -17.81 1.58
CA ASP A 128 2.32 -18.99 1.11
C ASP A 128 1.14 -19.33 2.03
N LEU A 129 0.08 -19.92 1.47
CA LEU A 129 -1.04 -20.43 2.27
C LEU A 129 -0.93 -21.96 2.42
N ILE A 130 -0.84 -22.44 3.66
CA ILE A 130 -0.82 -23.86 4.00
C ILE A 130 -2.20 -24.27 4.52
N VAL A 131 -2.79 -25.30 3.91
CA VAL A 131 -4.16 -25.73 4.21
C VAL A 131 -4.23 -27.24 4.36
N ASP A 132 -4.82 -27.72 5.46
CA ASP A 132 -5.27 -29.10 5.57
C ASP A 132 -6.73 -29.19 5.14
N PHE A 133 -7.02 -30.02 4.14
CA PHE A 133 -8.36 -30.28 3.62
C PHE A 133 -8.98 -31.54 4.25
N GLY A 134 -8.41 -32.03 5.34
CA GLY A 134 -8.89 -33.15 6.13
C GLY A 134 -8.47 -34.51 5.57
N ALA A 135 -8.91 -35.57 6.25
CA ALA A 135 -8.46 -36.95 6.01
C ALA A 135 -8.63 -37.46 4.57
N SER A 136 -9.54 -36.86 3.80
CA SER A 136 -9.79 -37.25 2.41
C SER A 136 -8.79 -36.64 1.40
N HIS A 137 -8.05 -35.59 1.79
CA HIS A 137 -7.24 -34.81 0.86
C HIS A 137 -5.83 -34.47 1.36
N GLY A 138 -5.62 -34.42 2.68
CA GLY A 138 -4.33 -34.09 3.29
C GLY A 138 -4.00 -32.59 3.26
N ILE A 139 -2.71 -32.30 3.37
CA ILE A 139 -2.14 -30.96 3.55
C ILE A 139 -1.55 -30.45 2.24
N TRP A 140 -1.86 -29.20 1.89
CA TRP A 140 -1.49 -28.55 0.64
C TRP A 140 -0.94 -27.15 0.88
N ILE A 141 -0.11 -26.68 -0.04
CA ILE A 141 0.46 -25.33 -0.07
C ILE A 141 -0.04 -24.64 -1.33
N TYR A 142 -0.60 -23.45 -1.19
CA TYR A 142 -0.88 -22.53 -2.29
C TYR A 142 0.25 -21.51 -2.35
N ARG A 143 1.14 -21.66 -3.34
CA ARG A 143 2.34 -20.85 -3.47
C ARG A 143 2.10 -19.55 -4.20
N ASP A 144 2.66 -18.45 -3.70
CA ASP A 144 2.85 -17.18 -4.41
C ASP A 144 1.69 -16.80 -5.34
N ALA A 145 0.45 -16.85 -4.84
CA ALA A 145 -0.75 -16.49 -5.60
C ALA A 145 -1.10 -17.36 -6.85
N GLY A 146 -0.51 -18.55 -7.00
CA GLY A 146 -0.57 -19.31 -8.26
C GLY A 146 -1.08 -20.74 -8.19
N THR A 147 -0.34 -21.64 -7.52
CA THR A 147 -0.54 -23.09 -7.68
C THR A 147 -0.61 -23.85 -6.35
N TRP A 148 -1.49 -24.84 -6.31
CA TRP A 148 -1.61 -25.78 -5.20
C TRP A 148 -0.61 -26.94 -5.37
N VAL A 149 0.21 -27.16 -4.35
CA VAL A 149 1.19 -28.24 -4.26
C VAL A 149 0.88 -29.10 -3.05
N SER A 150 0.83 -30.42 -3.22
CA SER A 150 0.61 -31.35 -2.11
C SER A 150 1.83 -31.33 -1.19
N LEU A 151 1.63 -31.03 0.09
CA LEU A 151 2.65 -31.14 1.13
C LEU A 151 2.67 -32.56 1.73
N HIS A 152 1.48 -33.09 2.07
CA HIS A 152 1.38 -34.41 2.67
C HIS A 152 0.00 -35.04 2.45
N GLY A 153 -0.05 -36.36 2.19
CA GLY A 153 -1.31 -37.05 1.88
C GLY A 153 -2.23 -37.32 3.08
N SER A 154 -1.69 -37.26 4.30
CA SER A 154 -2.47 -37.41 5.55
C SER A 154 -2.84 -36.05 6.14
N THR A 155 -4.03 -35.98 6.74
CA THR A 155 -4.43 -34.87 7.62
C THR A 155 -3.61 -34.85 8.92
N ALA A 156 -3.61 -33.73 9.62
CA ALA A 156 -2.95 -33.58 10.90
C ALA A 156 -3.87 -32.92 11.94
N LYS A 157 -3.50 -33.08 13.22
CA LYS A 157 -4.22 -32.51 14.35
C LYS A 157 -4.09 -30.98 14.39
N GLY A 158 -2.92 -30.47 13.99
CA GLY A 158 -2.63 -29.05 13.92
C GLY A 158 -1.18 -28.83 13.48
N ALA A 159 -0.86 -27.58 13.18
CA ALA A 159 0.46 -27.18 12.74
C ALA A 159 0.76 -25.73 13.15
N VAL A 160 2.03 -25.35 13.05
CA VAL A 160 2.55 -24.00 13.28
C VAL A 160 3.70 -23.78 12.29
N THR A 161 3.87 -22.54 11.84
CA THR A 161 4.99 -22.11 11.01
C THR A 161 6.05 -21.39 11.86
N LEU A 162 7.31 -21.73 11.67
CA LEU A 162 8.46 -21.06 12.29
C LEU A 162 9.76 -21.36 11.53
N ASP A 163 10.75 -20.46 11.56
CA ASP A 163 12.10 -20.70 11.03
C ASP A 163 12.94 -21.45 12.08
N PHE A 164 12.98 -22.78 11.97
CA PHE A 164 13.56 -23.67 12.98
C PHE A 164 15.09 -23.79 12.85
N ASP A 165 15.66 -23.47 11.68
CA ASP A 165 17.10 -23.61 11.40
C ASP A 165 17.82 -22.30 11.05
N HIS A 166 17.10 -21.17 11.03
CA HIS A 166 17.62 -19.80 10.95
C HIS A 166 18.22 -19.44 9.61
N ASN A 167 17.65 -19.98 8.53
CA ASN A 167 18.06 -19.60 7.19
C ASN A 167 17.19 -18.50 6.57
N GLY A 168 16.23 -17.96 7.33
CA GLY A 168 15.33 -16.91 6.89
C GLY A 168 14.11 -17.42 6.11
N ARG A 169 13.87 -18.73 6.08
CA ARG A 169 12.67 -19.34 5.50
C ARG A 169 11.84 -19.98 6.60
N SER A 170 10.53 -19.91 6.47
CA SER A 170 9.65 -20.58 7.43
C SER A 170 9.57 -22.08 7.15
N ASP A 171 9.60 -22.87 8.22
CA ASP A 171 9.31 -24.31 8.22
C ASP A 171 7.87 -24.57 8.66
N VAL A 172 7.38 -25.80 8.41
CA VAL A 172 6.04 -26.23 8.86
C VAL A 172 6.15 -27.35 9.88
N VAL A 173 5.83 -27.07 11.14
CA VAL A 173 5.81 -28.06 12.22
C VAL A 173 4.38 -28.60 12.39
N VAL A 174 4.22 -29.90 12.19
CA VAL A 174 2.93 -30.59 12.09
C VAL A 174 2.83 -31.70 13.14
N ASP A 175 1.71 -31.73 13.87
CA ASP A 175 1.36 -32.85 14.75
C ASP A 175 0.44 -33.84 14.03
N PHE A 176 0.99 -34.98 13.63
CA PHE A 176 0.25 -36.08 13.00
C PHE A 176 -0.44 -37.00 14.02
N GLY A 177 -0.63 -36.54 15.26
CA GLY A 177 -1.29 -37.27 16.31
C GLY A 177 -0.43 -38.42 16.82
N SER A 178 -0.90 -39.67 16.68
CA SER A 178 -0.17 -40.83 17.16
C SER A 178 1.18 -41.05 16.47
N ALA A 179 1.41 -40.43 15.30
CA ALA A 179 2.68 -40.46 14.60
C ALA A 179 3.70 -39.41 15.13
N GLY A 180 3.29 -38.56 16.06
CA GLY A 180 4.12 -37.54 16.67
C GLY A 180 4.19 -36.23 15.88
N ILE A 181 5.11 -35.36 16.30
CA ILE A 181 5.36 -34.03 15.76
C ILE A 181 6.55 -34.09 14.82
N TRP A 182 6.40 -33.51 13.63
CA TRP A 182 7.39 -33.49 12.56
C TRP A 182 7.51 -32.09 11.96
N ALA A 183 8.71 -31.71 11.52
CA ALA A 183 8.96 -30.46 10.81
C ALA A 183 9.25 -30.73 9.34
N TRP A 184 8.58 -30.01 8.45
CA TRP A 184 8.95 -29.90 7.04
C TRP A 184 9.94 -28.76 6.90
N MET A 185 11.22 -29.12 6.86
CA MET A 185 12.34 -28.21 6.83
C MET A 185 12.63 -27.73 5.41
N ASN A 186 12.80 -26.43 5.22
CA ASN A 186 13.34 -25.79 4.00
C ASN A 186 12.63 -26.18 2.72
N ASN A 187 11.33 -26.41 2.84
CA ASN A 187 10.50 -26.84 1.74
C ASN A 187 10.97 -28.15 1.07
N ALA A 188 11.67 -29.03 1.80
CA ALA A 188 12.37 -30.17 1.21
C ALA A 188 12.41 -31.46 2.04
N THR A 189 12.56 -31.39 3.36
CA THR A 189 12.86 -32.60 4.16
C THR A 189 12.03 -32.67 5.43
N TRP A 190 11.42 -33.83 5.69
CA TRP A 190 10.75 -34.11 6.96
C TRP A 190 11.77 -34.52 8.03
N GLN A 191 11.69 -33.89 9.20
CA GLN A 191 12.47 -34.23 10.38
C GLN A 191 11.56 -34.53 11.58
N PRO A 192 11.82 -35.60 12.35
CA PRO A 192 11.06 -35.89 13.56
C PRO A 192 11.42 -34.89 14.67
N ILE A 193 10.40 -34.31 15.31
CA ILE A 193 10.56 -33.34 16.41
C ILE A 193 10.27 -34.00 17.75
N HIS A 194 9.18 -34.77 17.85
CA HIS A 194 8.83 -35.45 19.09
C HIS A 194 7.88 -36.64 18.83
N GLY A 195 8.02 -37.72 19.60
CA GLY A 195 7.20 -38.94 19.42
C GLY A 195 5.78 -38.88 19.99
N THR A 196 5.45 -37.82 20.73
CA THR A 196 4.15 -37.64 21.41
C THR A 196 3.38 -36.48 20.79
N THR A 197 2.07 -36.68 20.57
CA THR A 197 1.13 -35.62 20.12
C THR A 197 1.09 -34.43 21.07
N ALA A 198 0.94 -33.24 20.49
CA ALA A 198 0.70 -31.99 21.20
C ALA A 198 -0.80 -31.77 21.41
N ARG A 199 -1.19 -31.21 22.56
CA ARG A 199 -2.52 -30.62 22.75
C ARG A 199 -2.67 -29.35 21.91
N TRP A 200 -1.66 -28.50 21.91
CA TRP A 200 -1.50 -27.31 21.07
C TRP A 200 -0.01 -26.96 20.96
N MET A 201 0.35 -26.19 19.95
CA MET A 201 1.71 -25.73 19.68
C MET A 201 1.68 -24.23 19.34
N LEU A 202 2.72 -23.49 19.70
CA LEU A 202 2.85 -22.05 19.43
C LEU A 202 4.27 -21.72 18.99
N LYS A 203 4.38 -20.71 18.11
CA LYS A 203 5.61 -19.99 17.80
C LYS A 203 5.76 -18.82 18.78
N ALA A 204 6.97 -18.56 19.24
CA ALA A 204 7.34 -17.42 20.08
C ALA A 204 8.82 -17.05 19.81
N ASP A 205 9.32 -15.98 20.43
CA ASP A 205 10.77 -15.73 20.56
C ASP A 205 11.01 -15.33 22.01
N LEU A 206 11.22 -16.33 22.86
CA LEU A 206 11.18 -16.19 24.31
C LEU A 206 12.49 -15.64 24.88
N ASP A 207 13.60 -15.80 24.16
CA ASP A 207 14.93 -15.33 24.57
C ASP A 207 15.40 -14.05 23.85
N ARG A 208 14.57 -13.52 22.94
CA ARG A 208 14.75 -12.25 22.20
C ARG A 208 15.98 -12.25 21.30
N ASN A 209 16.30 -13.39 20.72
CA ASN A 209 17.46 -13.50 19.83
C ASN A 209 17.08 -13.29 18.35
N GLY A 210 15.80 -13.01 18.06
CA GLY A 210 15.26 -12.84 16.72
C GLY A 210 14.97 -14.14 15.98
N GLN A 211 14.89 -15.26 16.70
CA GLN A 211 14.70 -16.59 16.16
C GLN A 211 13.51 -17.25 16.83
N ASP A 212 12.84 -18.12 16.08
CA ASP A 212 11.60 -18.71 16.54
C ASP A 212 11.82 -19.91 17.47
N ASP A 213 11.15 -19.87 18.60
CA ASP A 213 11.02 -20.93 19.58
C ASP A 213 9.72 -21.71 19.41
N LEU A 214 9.76 -23.00 19.74
CA LEU A 214 8.58 -23.86 19.76
C LEU A 214 8.09 -24.09 21.19
N VAL A 215 6.84 -23.72 21.44
CA VAL A 215 6.13 -24.01 22.70
C VAL A 215 5.11 -25.11 22.46
N VAL A 216 5.14 -26.15 23.29
CA VAL A 216 4.24 -27.31 23.14
C VAL A 216 3.63 -27.68 24.49
N ASP A 217 2.30 -27.82 24.52
CA ASP A 217 1.62 -28.53 25.61
C ASP A 217 1.41 -29.98 25.22
N PHE A 218 2.06 -30.89 25.94
CA PHE A 218 1.96 -32.34 25.71
C PHE A 218 0.80 -32.99 26.48
N GLY A 219 -0.15 -32.19 26.97
CA GLY A 219 -1.33 -32.63 27.68
C GLY A 219 -1.08 -32.93 29.16
N THR A 220 -2.10 -33.41 29.86
CA THR A 220 -2.15 -33.56 31.32
C THR A 220 -1.04 -34.44 31.92
N ARG A 221 -0.39 -35.28 31.10
CA ARG A 221 0.70 -36.14 31.55
C ARG A 221 2.03 -35.39 31.70
N TYR A 222 2.28 -34.37 30.88
CA TYR A 222 3.59 -33.76 30.72
C TYR A 222 3.59 -32.23 30.87
N GLY A 223 2.46 -31.58 30.62
CA GLY A 223 2.33 -30.12 30.69
C GLY A 223 3.01 -29.40 29.53
N ILE A 224 3.45 -28.17 29.78
CA ILE A 224 3.98 -27.22 28.80
C ILE A 224 5.51 -27.25 28.79
N TRP A 225 6.09 -27.36 27.60
CA TRP A 225 7.53 -27.44 27.36
C TRP A 225 7.95 -26.50 26.24
N LEU A 226 9.19 -26.06 26.32
CA LEU A 226 9.84 -25.17 25.38
C LEU A 226 10.95 -25.91 24.64
N ARG A 227 11.11 -25.60 23.37
CA ARG A 227 12.29 -25.97 22.61
C ARG A 227 12.82 -24.71 21.94
N TYR A 228 13.97 -24.26 22.44
CA TYR A 228 14.65 -23.10 21.87
C TYR A 228 15.23 -23.42 20.50
N ASN A 229 15.27 -22.39 19.68
CA ASN A 229 15.90 -22.33 18.37
C ASN A 229 17.31 -23.00 18.36
N GLY A 230 17.63 -23.78 17.31
CA GLY A 230 18.93 -24.45 17.13
C GLY A 230 19.32 -25.57 18.12
N GLY A 231 18.47 -25.92 19.11
CA GLY A 231 18.74 -26.95 20.12
C GLY A 231 17.85 -28.20 20.02
N GLU A 232 18.35 -29.35 20.49
CA GLU A 232 17.54 -30.58 20.66
C GLU A 232 16.91 -30.69 22.07
N ALA A 233 17.34 -29.84 23.01
CA ALA A 233 16.92 -29.94 24.40
C ALA A 233 15.53 -29.33 24.64
N TRP A 234 14.68 -30.09 25.32
CA TRP A 234 13.39 -29.63 25.80
C TRP A 234 13.51 -29.08 27.22
N THR A 235 12.95 -27.89 27.46
CA THR A 235 12.93 -27.22 28.77
C THR A 235 11.50 -27.24 29.33
N PRO A 236 11.28 -27.76 30.55
CA PRO A 236 9.95 -27.75 31.14
C PRO A 236 9.57 -26.32 31.54
N LEU A 237 8.40 -25.86 31.09
CA LEU A 237 7.84 -24.56 31.49
C LEU A 237 6.83 -24.71 32.63
N HIS A 238 5.90 -25.66 32.52
CA HIS A 238 4.86 -25.84 33.53
C HIS A 238 4.29 -27.27 33.54
N GLY A 239 4.06 -27.85 34.72
CA GLY A 239 3.59 -29.24 34.84
C GLY A 239 2.09 -29.43 34.55
N THR A 240 1.30 -28.35 34.59
CA THR A 240 -0.14 -28.40 34.29
C THR A 240 -0.38 -28.08 32.82
N SER A 241 -1.17 -28.92 32.15
CA SER A 241 -1.66 -28.64 30.79
C SER A 241 -2.69 -27.51 30.79
N ALA A 242 -2.69 -26.70 29.74
CA ALA A 242 -3.58 -25.57 29.61
C ALA A 242 -4.66 -25.79 28.54
N LYS A 243 -5.72 -25.00 28.63
CA LYS A 243 -6.81 -25.02 27.67
C LYS A 243 -6.35 -24.49 26.31
N SER A 244 -5.63 -23.37 26.32
CA SER A 244 -5.13 -22.64 25.15
C SER A 244 -4.03 -21.65 25.56
N GLY A 245 -3.26 -21.19 24.58
CA GLY A 245 -2.27 -20.12 24.79
C GLY A 245 -2.02 -19.33 23.51
N ILE A 246 -1.39 -18.17 23.67
CA ILE A 246 -0.88 -17.30 22.59
C ILE A 246 0.49 -16.76 22.99
N ALA A 247 1.28 -16.33 22.01
CA ALA A 247 2.48 -15.52 22.22
C ALA A 247 2.21 -14.08 21.77
N ALA A 248 2.81 -13.10 22.45
CA ALA A 248 2.56 -11.68 22.22
C ALA A 248 3.80 -10.84 22.58
N ASP A 249 4.01 -9.73 21.88
CA ASP A 249 4.97 -8.68 22.24
C ASP A 249 4.32 -7.62 23.15
N LEU A 250 4.05 -7.99 24.41
CA LEU A 250 3.35 -7.09 25.35
C LEU A 250 4.22 -5.89 25.78
N ALA A 251 5.54 -6.00 25.64
CA ALA A 251 6.50 -4.98 26.06
C ALA A 251 6.93 -4.02 24.92
N GLY A 252 6.67 -4.37 23.65
CA GLY A 252 7.16 -3.64 22.49
C GLY A 252 8.65 -3.86 22.25
N SER A 253 9.10 -5.08 22.48
CA SER A 253 10.49 -5.52 22.30
C SER A 253 10.85 -5.79 20.83
N GLY A 254 9.84 -5.92 19.96
CA GLY A 254 9.97 -6.40 18.59
C GLY A 254 9.86 -7.93 18.47
N PHE A 255 9.68 -8.64 19.58
CA PHE A 255 9.64 -10.11 19.66
C PHE A 255 8.40 -10.58 20.42
N ALA A 256 7.77 -11.67 19.96
CA ALA A 256 6.65 -12.31 20.65
C ALA A 256 7.16 -13.13 21.85
N ASP A 257 7.64 -12.43 22.87
CA ASP A 257 8.44 -12.96 23.97
C ASP A 257 7.65 -13.28 25.24
N THR A 258 6.35 -12.96 25.23
CA THR A 258 5.47 -13.16 26.36
C THR A 258 4.37 -14.16 26.02
N LEU A 259 4.26 -15.22 26.81
CA LEU A 259 3.20 -16.20 26.69
C LEU A 259 1.99 -15.75 27.51
N VAL A 260 0.79 -15.87 26.95
CA VAL A 260 -0.49 -15.71 27.65
C VAL A 260 -1.26 -17.02 27.58
N ILE A 261 -1.42 -17.68 28.73
CA ILE A 261 -1.89 -19.06 28.84
C ILE A 261 -3.16 -19.11 29.69
N ASP A 262 -4.21 -19.75 29.16
CA ASP A 262 -5.45 -20.04 29.89
C ASP A 262 -5.41 -21.47 30.44
N PHE A 263 -5.22 -21.61 31.75
CA PHE A 263 -5.23 -22.89 32.46
C PHE A 263 -6.65 -23.39 32.77
N GLY A 264 -7.67 -22.76 32.20
CA GLY A 264 -9.07 -23.12 32.34
C GLY A 264 -9.68 -22.58 33.62
N SER A 265 -10.94 -22.94 33.87
CA SER A 265 -11.76 -22.38 34.97
C SER A 265 -11.21 -22.64 36.37
N ALA A 266 -10.28 -23.57 36.54
CA ALA A 266 -9.66 -23.86 37.83
C ALA A 266 -8.61 -22.81 38.24
N TYR A 267 -7.92 -22.20 37.27
CA TYR A 267 -6.74 -21.36 37.53
C TYR A 267 -6.75 -20.02 36.79
N GLY A 268 -7.59 -19.87 35.77
CA GLY A 268 -7.69 -18.66 34.96
C GLY A 268 -6.52 -18.49 33.98
N ILE A 269 -6.29 -17.23 33.62
CA ILE A 269 -5.37 -16.78 32.58
C ILE A 269 -4.15 -16.13 33.23
N TRP A 270 -2.98 -16.49 32.75
CA TRP A 270 -1.69 -16.07 33.26
C TRP A 270 -0.78 -15.62 32.13
N LYS A 271 0.11 -14.67 32.40
CA LYS A 271 1.20 -14.30 31.50
C LYS A 271 2.54 -14.78 32.05
N TRP A 272 3.47 -15.12 31.16
CA TRP A 272 4.84 -15.53 31.50
C TRP A 272 5.83 -14.95 30.50
N ASN A 273 6.95 -14.43 31.01
CA ASN A 273 8.15 -14.19 30.23
C ASN A 273 9.39 -14.58 31.05
N GLN A 274 10.54 -14.71 30.39
CA GLN A 274 11.77 -15.15 31.06
C GLN A 274 12.21 -14.20 32.20
N ALA A 275 12.00 -12.89 32.04
CA ALA A 275 12.50 -11.89 32.98
C ALA A 275 11.65 -11.79 34.27
N ALA A 276 10.32 -11.88 34.15
CA ALA A 276 9.37 -11.64 35.22
C ALA A 276 8.71 -12.92 35.77
N GLY A 277 8.80 -14.03 35.03
CA GLY A 277 8.12 -15.26 35.38
C GLY A 277 6.59 -15.14 35.28
N TRP A 278 5.87 -15.98 36.02
CA TRP A 278 4.42 -16.07 35.98
C TRP A 278 3.73 -14.93 36.72
N SER A 279 2.73 -14.31 36.10
CA SER A 279 1.81 -13.37 36.75
C SER A 279 0.38 -13.60 36.30
N GLY A 280 -0.57 -13.48 37.24
CA GLY A 280 -1.99 -13.69 36.98
C GLY A 280 -2.56 -12.53 36.18
N LEU A 281 -3.29 -12.85 35.10
CA LEU A 281 -3.90 -11.86 34.21
C LEU A 281 -5.41 -11.73 34.45
N HIS A 282 -6.13 -12.86 34.55
CA HIS A 282 -7.57 -12.86 34.81
C HIS A 282 -8.05 -14.18 35.40
N ALA A 283 -9.08 -14.18 36.26
CA ALA A 283 -9.58 -15.40 36.91
C ALA A 283 -10.53 -16.24 36.03
N VAL A 284 -11.17 -15.62 35.02
CA VAL A 284 -12.13 -16.28 34.14
C VAL A 284 -11.42 -16.87 32.92
N THR A 285 -11.75 -18.12 32.57
CA THR A 285 -11.25 -18.81 31.37
C THR A 285 -11.76 -18.14 30.09
N ALA A 286 -10.92 -18.11 29.06
CA ALA A 286 -11.26 -17.56 27.77
C ALA A 286 -12.05 -18.56 26.91
N LYS A 287 -13.08 -18.10 26.20
CA LYS A 287 -13.64 -18.82 25.06
C LYS A 287 -12.71 -18.76 23.85
N GLY A 288 -12.05 -17.63 23.63
CA GLY A 288 -11.01 -17.41 22.62
C GLY A 288 -10.10 -16.26 23.01
N MET A 289 -8.83 -16.31 22.58
CA MET A 289 -7.83 -15.27 22.84
C MET A 289 -7.02 -15.03 21.58
N VAL A 290 -6.66 -13.77 21.35
CA VAL A 290 -5.74 -13.38 20.27
C VAL A 290 -4.83 -12.24 20.75
N ALA A 291 -3.60 -12.24 20.24
CA ALA A 291 -2.65 -11.14 20.41
C ALA A 291 -2.75 -10.25 19.17
N VAL A 292 -2.92 -8.95 19.36
CA VAL A 292 -2.90 -7.97 18.27
C VAL A 292 -2.73 -6.56 18.83
N ASP A 293 -1.88 -5.75 18.21
CA ASP A 293 -1.80 -4.31 18.46
C ASP A 293 -3.05 -3.60 17.89
N THR A 294 -4.03 -3.33 18.75
CA THR A 294 -5.28 -2.65 18.33
C THR A 294 -5.18 -1.12 18.40
N ASP A 295 -4.13 -0.54 18.99
CA ASP A 295 -3.99 0.91 19.09
C ASP A 295 -2.77 1.47 18.34
N ALA A 296 -2.09 0.62 17.57
CA ALA A 296 -0.90 0.95 16.81
C ALA A 296 0.23 1.51 17.69
N SER A 297 0.32 1.04 18.94
CA SER A 297 1.36 1.45 19.88
C SER A 297 2.71 0.79 19.61
N GLY A 298 2.76 -0.22 18.75
CA GLY A 298 3.90 -1.11 18.57
C GLY A 298 4.01 -2.16 19.68
N ARG A 299 2.94 -2.37 20.46
CA ARG A 299 2.82 -3.41 21.49
C ARG A 299 1.56 -4.22 21.24
N ASP A 300 1.65 -5.53 21.41
CA ASP A 300 0.46 -6.37 21.30
C ASP A 300 -0.50 -6.13 22.47
N ASP A 301 -1.78 -6.04 22.15
CA ASP A 301 -2.85 -6.19 23.13
C ASP A 301 -3.31 -7.64 23.21
N VAL A 302 -3.91 -8.00 24.36
CA VAL A 302 -4.58 -9.29 24.52
C VAL A 302 -6.08 -9.10 24.41
N VAL A 303 -6.69 -9.61 23.34
CA VAL A 303 -8.15 -9.61 23.18
C VAL A 303 -8.72 -10.98 23.54
N ILE A 304 -9.66 -10.99 24.47
CA ILE A 304 -10.26 -12.20 25.04
C ILE A 304 -11.79 -12.14 24.93
N ASP A 305 -12.40 -13.16 24.34
CA ASP A 305 -13.83 -13.44 24.54
C ASP A 305 -13.99 -14.31 25.79
N PHE A 306 -14.59 -13.78 26.84
CA PHE A 306 -14.88 -14.52 28.08
C PHE A 306 -16.19 -15.32 28.01
N GLY A 307 -16.89 -15.30 26.86
CA GLY A 307 -18.17 -15.96 26.69
C GLY A 307 -19.32 -15.20 27.34
N SER A 308 -20.54 -15.75 27.24
CA SER A 308 -21.73 -15.16 27.88
C SER A 308 -21.68 -15.33 29.41
N PRO A 309 -22.04 -14.31 30.21
CA PRO A 309 -22.60 -13.00 29.82
C PRO A 309 -21.55 -11.88 29.66
N TYR A 310 -20.25 -12.21 29.65
CA TYR A 310 -19.17 -11.24 29.75
C TYR A 310 -18.76 -10.60 28.41
N GLY A 311 -18.82 -11.34 27.31
CA GLY A 311 -18.47 -10.85 25.97
C GLY A 311 -16.96 -10.68 25.76
N ILE A 312 -16.59 -9.75 24.87
CA ILE A 312 -15.23 -9.54 24.35
C ILE A 312 -14.57 -8.35 25.04
N TRP A 313 -13.34 -8.56 25.50
CA TRP A 313 -12.55 -7.59 26.26
C TRP A 313 -11.14 -7.50 25.70
N ARG A 314 -10.57 -6.30 25.77
CA ARG A 314 -9.17 -6.01 25.48
C ARG A 314 -8.44 -5.71 26.78
N TRP A 315 -7.28 -6.32 26.95
CA TRP A 315 -6.29 -5.87 27.92
C TRP A 315 -5.15 -5.20 27.17
N GLY A 316 -5.09 -3.86 27.29
CA GLY A 316 -4.21 -3.05 26.45
C GLY A 316 -2.99 -2.53 27.19
N ASN A 317 -1.84 -2.51 26.50
CA ASN A 317 -0.58 -1.93 26.96
C ASN A 317 -0.20 -2.32 28.41
N ASP A 318 -0.44 -3.58 28.80
CA ASP A 318 -0.16 -4.12 30.14
C ASP A 318 -0.76 -3.30 31.30
N SER A 319 -1.92 -2.66 31.12
CA SER A 319 -2.40 -1.67 32.12
C SER A 319 -3.90 -1.65 32.39
N ALA A 320 -4.78 -1.88 31.40
CA ALA A 320 -6.22 -1.76 31.62
C ALA A 320 -7.08 -2.72 30.79
N TRP A 321 -8.15 -3.19 31.41
CA TRP A 321 -9.23 -3.95 30.76
C TRP A 321 -10.31 -3.01 30.22
N ASN A 322 -10.64 -3.15 28.93
CA ASN A 322 -11.71 -2.42 28.26
C ASN A 322 -12.64 -3.40 27.56
N GLN A 323 -13.96 -3.27 27.77
CA GLN A 323 -14.92 -4.11 27.07
C GLN A 323 -15.06 -3.62 25.63
N LEU A 324 -14.81 -4.51 24.66
CA LEU A 324 -15.01 -4.20 23.24
C LEU A 324 -16.44 -4.47 22.81
N HIS A 325 -17.06 -5.54 23.34
CA HIS A 325 -18.43 -5.91 23.00
C HIS A 325 -19.09 -6.76 24.10
N GLY A 326 -20.38 -6.55 24.36
CA GLY A 326 -21.13 -7.31 25.39
C GLY A 326 -21.57 -8.71 24.96
N THR A 327 -21.50 -9.03 23.66
CA THR A 327 -21.88 -10.35 23.11
C THR A 327 -20.65 -11.18 22.79
N THR A 328 -20.72 -12.48 23.08
CA THR A 328 -19.69 -13.48 22.73
C THR A 328 -19.61 -13.71 21.21
N ALA A 329 -18.39 -13.93 20.72
CA ALA A 329 -18.11 -14.29 19.33
C ALA A 329 -18.33 -15.78 19.08
N SER A 330 -18.80 -16.16 17.90
CA SER A 330 -18.68 -17.55 17.40
C SER A 330 -17.22 -17.89 17.10
N HIS A 331 -16.50 -16.97 16.45
CA HIS A 331 -15.07 -17.07 16.17
C HIS A 331 -14.39 -15.71 16.37
N LEU A 332 -13.19 -15.74 16.95
CA LEU A 332 -12.34 -14.58 17.17
C LEU A 332 -11.03 -14.81 16.42
N ALA A 333 -10.62 -13.88 15.56
CA ALA A 333 -9.36 -13.97 14.82
C ALA A 333 -8.61 -12.63 14.86
N ALA A 334 -7.33 -12.68 15.24
CA ALA A 334 -6.40 -11.59 14.96
C ALA A 334 -6.18 -11.59 13.45
N VAL A 335 -6.80 -10.60 12.82
CA VAL A 335 -6.56 -10.28 11.43
C VAL A 335 -6.30 -8.81 11.51
N THR A 336 -5.04 -8.38 11.41
CA THR A 336 -4.76 -7.04 10.93
C THR A 336 -5.35 -7.00 9.54
N LEU A 337 -6.65 -6.68 9.36
CA LEU A 337 -7.11 -6.19 8.07
C LEU A 337 -6.11 -5.12 7.69
N PRO A 338 -5.84 -4.89 6.39
CA PRO A 338 -5.12 -3.69 6.07
C PRO A 338 -5.92 -2.62 6.82
N ALA A 339 -5.24 -1.88 7.70
CA ALA A 339 -5.55 -0.47 7.73
C ALA A 339 -5.76 -0.17 6.26
N ALA A 340 -6.87 0.47 5.91
CA ALA A 340 -6.63 1.40 4.85
C ALA A 340 -5.38 2.14 5.39
N ALA A 341 -4.20 1.91 4.77
CA ALA A 341 -3.40 3.02 4.33
C ALA A 341 -4.51 3.93 3.88
N VAL A 342 -4.87 4.90 4.76
CA VAL A 342 -6.08 5.70 4.58
C VAL A 342 -6.02 5.92 3.09
N VAL A 343 -7.03 5.51 2.31
CA VAL A 343 -7.08 6.14 0.99
C VAL A 343 -7.35 7.55 1.43
N ALA A 344 -6.25 8.25 1.72
CA ALA A 344 -6.16 9.63 1.94
C ALA A 344 -6.84 10.01 0.67
N GLY A 345 -8.05 10.55 0.83
CA GLY A 345 -8.71 11.18 -0.29
C GLY A 345 -7.61 11.96 -1.01
N PRO A 346 -7.59 11.90 -2.34
CA PRO A 346 -6.49 12.40 -3.15
C PRO A 346 -5.86 13.63 -2.50
N PRO A 347 -4.54 13.61 -2.32
CA PRO A 347 -3.84 14.31 -1.25
C PRO A 347 -4.35 15.73 -1.08
N THR A 348 -4.60 16.15 0.16
CA THR A 348 -5.31 17.41 0.40
C THR A 348 -4.38 18.55 0.77
N ILE A 349 -4.58 19.72 0.16
CA ILE A 349 -3.97 20.99 0.60
C ILE A 349 -5.10 21.91 1.06
N GLY A 350 -5.00 22.48 2.26
CA GLY A 350 -6.04 23.38 2.79
C GLY A 350 -7.42 22.70 2.88
N GLY A 351 -7.46 21.38 3.09
CA GLY A 351 -8.71 20.59 3.09
C GLY A 351 -9.32 20.35 1.70
N CYS A 352 -8.62 20.70 0.61
CA CYS A 352 -9.07 20.48 -0.75
C CYS A 352 -8.31 19.34 -1.41
N PRO A 353 -8.99 18.38 -2.06
CA PRO A 353 -8.33 17.26 -2.74
C PRO A 353 -7.46 17.75 -3.89
N MET A 354 -6.30 17.16 -4.16
CA MET A 354 -5.57 17.43 -5.41
C MET A 354 -6.17 16.60 -6.54
N LEU A 355 -7.32 17.09 -7.05
CA LEU A 355 -8.20 16.45 -8.04
C LEU A 355 -8.97 15.25 -7.47
N PRO A 356 -10.09 14.82 -8.09
CA PRO A 356 -10.87 13.73 -7.54
C PRO A 356 -10.16 12.36 -7.64
N GLU A 357 -10.63 11.38 -6.86
CA GLU A 357 -9.94 10.09 -6.68
C GLU A 357 -9.75 9.32 -7.98
N LYS A 358 -10.73 9.37 -8.90
CA LYS A 358 -10.63 8.68 -10.20
C LYS A 358 -9.92 9.49 -11.30
N ALA A 359 -9.28 10.61 -10.94
CA ALA A 359 -8.51 11.40 -11.89
C ALA A 359 -7.28 10.58 -12.29
N ILE A 360 -6.87 10.66 -13.56
CA ILE A 360 -5.79 9.84 -14.11
C ILE A 360 -4.47 10.00 -13.34
N PHE A 361 -4.19 11.19 -12.83
CA PHE A 361 -2.99 11.45 -12.02
C PHE A 361 -3.01 10.71 -10.67
N ASN A 362 -4.18 10.34 -10.18
CA ASN A 362 -4.36 9.57 -8.94
C ASN A 362 -4.59 8.06 -9.22
N GLN A 363 -4.49 7.61 -10.49
CA GLN A 363 -4.68 6.20 -10.83
C GLN A 363 -3.37 5.43 -10.86
N ARG A 364 -3.42 4.21 -10.33
CA ARG A 364 -2.34 3.25 -10.45
C ARG A 364 -2.17 2.78 -11.90
N ILE A 365 -0.93 2.71 -12.34
CA ILE A 365 -0.47 2.31 -13.69
C ILE A 365 0.58 1.20 -13.64
N ASP A 366 0.77 0.57 -12.48
CA ASP A 366 1.72 -0.53 -12.26
C ASP A 366 1.18 -1.91 -12.69
N ASP A 367 -0.10 -2.02 -13.04
CA ASP A 367 -0.65 -3.19 -13.75
C ASP A 367 -0.14 -3.20 -15.19
N ARG A 368 0.87 -4.03 -15.46
CA ARG A 368 1.52 -4.13 -16.79
C ARG A 368 0.63 -4.78 -17.85
N ALA A 369 -0.42 -5.51 -17.48
CA ALA A 369 -1.36 -6.06 -18.44
C ALA A 369 -2.30 -4.96 -18.96
N ARG A 370 -2.76 -4.09 -18.07
CA ARG A 370 -3.58 -2.92 -18.42
C ARG A 370 -2.76 -1.77 -19.00
N PHE A 371 -1.53 -1.59 -18.54
CA PHE A 371 -0.62 -0.50 -18.92
C PHE A 371 0.69 -1.09 -19.44
N PRO A 372 0.71 -1.64 -20.67
CA PRO A 372 1.91 -2.24 -21.24
C PRO A 372 2.96 -1.17 -21.58
N VAL A 373 4.17 -1.64 -21.88
CA VAL A 373 5.25 -0.77 -22.35
C VAL A 373 4.88 -0.16 -23.71
N HIS A 374 5.07 1.14 -23.85
CA HIS A 374 4.77 1.86 -25.08
C HIS A 374 5.69 1.39 -26.23
N ALA A 375 5.13 1.28 -27.44
CA ALA A 375 5.86 0.77 -28.61
C ALA A 375 7.11 1.61 -28.97
N GLN A 376 7.10 2.92 -28.68
CA GLN A 376 8.23 3.82 -28.92
C GLN A 376 9.25 3.88 -27.76
N ASN A 377 9.07 3.08 -26.70
CA ASN A 377 9.90 3.14 -25.49
C ASN A 377 11.41 3.12 -25.80
N ALA A 378 11.86 2.12 -26.56
CA ALA A 378 13.29 1.98 -26.87
C ALA A 378 13.85 3.19 -27.65
N VAL A 379 13.06 3.76 -28.56
CA VAL A 379 13.43 4.93 -29.36
C VAL A 379 13.55 6.17 -28.48
N TRP A 380 12.56 6.41 -27.62
CA TRP A 380 12.52 7.56 -26.73
C TRP A 380 13.60 7.51 -25.64
N ILE A 381 13.83 6.34 -25.03
CA ILE A 381 14.93 6.14 -24.06
C ILE A 381 16.29 6.40 -24.72
N ALA A 382 16.50 5.92 -25.95
CA ALA A 382 17.73 6.16 -26.69
C ALA A 382 17.94 7.65 -27.04
N ALA A 383 16.88 8.37 -27.41
CA ALA A 383 16.93 9.80 -27.70
C ALA A 383 17.28 10.65 -26.48
N ILE A 384 16.75 10.28 -25.30
CA ILE A 384 17.07 10.95 -24.02
C ILE A 384 18.50 10.63 -23.56
N GLY A 385 18.93 9.38 -23.79
CA GLY A 385 20.19 8.80 -23.30
C GLY A 385 19.95 7.90 -22.09
N ALA A 386 20.21 6.60 -22.25
CA ALA A 386 19.95 5.56 -21.25
C ALA A 386 20.57 5.82 -19.87
N THR A 387 21.77 6.42 -19.82
CA THR A 387 22.49 6.71 -18.57
C THR A 387 22.14 8.07 -17.98
N ARG A 388 21.16 8.78 -18.55
CA ARG A 388 20.73 10.07 -18.02
C ARG A 388 20.19 9.87 -16.61
N ARG A 389 20.80 10.56 -15.65
CA ARG A 389 20.40 10.51 -14.26
C ARG A 389 19.18 11.37 -13.98
N PHE A 390 18.35 10.88 -13.07
CA PHE A 390 17.25 11.63 -12.48
C PHE A 390 17.78 12.89 -11.80
N HIS A 391 17.03 13.99 -11.94
CA HIS A 391 17.30 15.22 -11.22
C HIS A 391 16.08 15.63 -10.41
N ALA A 392 16.23 15.65 -9.08
CA ALA A 392 15.28 16.25 -8.18
C ALA A 392 15.36 17.77 -8.33
N ASP A 393 14.33 18.36 -8.94
CA ASP A 393 14.29 19.75 -9.34
C ASP A 393 13.65 20.64 -8.25
N TRP A 394 14.19 20.54 -7.03
CA TRP A 394 13.75 21.30 -5.86
C TRP A 394 14.86 21.40 -4.79
N GLY A 395 14.74 22.40 -3.91
CA GLY A 395 15.76 22.77 -2.92
C GLY A 395 15.37 22.48 -1.48
N MET A 396 16.37 22.50 -0.61
CA MET A 396 16.23 22.29 0.84
C MET A 396 16.08 23.61 1.62
N ASN A 397 15.70 24.70 0.96
CA ASN A 397 15.52 26.01 1.57
C ASN A 397 14.12 26.52 1.24
N ASP A 398 13.35 26.88 2.26
CA ASP A 398 11.97 27.38 2.15
C ASP A 398 11.85 28.89 2.43
N ASN A 399 12.97 29.58 2.66
CA ASN A 399 13.00 31.02 2.88
C ASN A 399 13.10 31.76 1.53
N PRO A 400 12.02 32.41 1.04
CA PRO A 400 12.02 33.09 -0.25
C PRO A 400 12.98 34.28 -0.32
N GLN A 401 13.49 34.77 0.81
CA GLN A 401 14.45 35.87 0.85
C GLN A 401 15.88 35.40 0.57
N GLN A 402 16.13 34.10 0.68
CA GLN A 402 17.40 33.46 0.37
C GLN A 402 17.32 32.82 -1.03
N TYR A 403 16.96 33.63 -2.03
CA TYR A 403 16.53 33.15 -3.34
C TYR A 403 17.60 32.41 -4.17
N VAL A 404 18.88 32.47 -3.77
CA VAL A 404 19.98 31.73 -4.42
C VAL A 404 19.82 30.22 -4.25
N ASP A 405 19.36 29.78 -3.08
CA ASP A 405 19.20 28.35 -2.74
C ASP A 405 17.72 27.95 -2.58
N TYR A 406 16.79 28.91 -2.73
CA TYR A 406 15.35 28.68 -2.77
C TYR A 406 14.94 28.18 -4.16
N TYR A 407 14.88 26.85 -4.30
CA TYR A 407 14.76 26.18 -5.59
C TYR A 407 13.53 25.23 -5.64
N GLY A 408 12.89 25.14 -6.80
CA GLY A 408 11.63 24.43 -7.00
C GLY A 408 10.42 25.36 -7.03
N ILE A 409 9.22 24.78 -7.10
CA ILE A 409 7.97 25.53 -7.33
C ILE A 409 7.13 25.54 -6.04
N PRO A 410 7.06 26.67 -5.33
CA PRO A 410 6.26 26.75 -4.11
C PRO A 410 4.77 26.93 -4.41
N TYR A 411 3.94 26.59 -3.43
CA TYR A 411 2.52 26.88 -3.45
C TYR A 411 2.06 27.74 -2.27
N ASN A 412 0.89 28.33 -2.43
CA ASN A 412 0.24 29.18 -1.46
C ASN A 412 -1.14 28.62 -1.11
N VAL A 413 -1.57 28.80 0.13
CA VAL A 413 -2.93 28.47 0.57
C VAL A 413 -3.60 29.74 1.06
N ILE A 414 -4.78 30.04 0.54
CA ILE A 414 -5.56 31.24 0.86
C ILE A 414 -6.98 30.85 1.26
N ASP A 415 -7.65 31.68 2.06
CA ASP A 415 -9.10 31.59 2.36
C ASP A 415 -9.97 32.45 1.45
N GLY A 416 -9.37 33.16 0.49
CA GLY A 416 -10.07 34.06 -0.43
C GLY A 416 -10.54 35.37 0.20
N THR A 417 -10.40 35.55 1.52
CA THR A 417 -10.72 36.80 2.22
C THR A 417 -9.62 37.84 2.02
N ALA A 418 -9.95 39.12 2.29
CA ALA A 418 -8.97 40.20 2.29
C ALA A 418 -7.82 40.00 3.30
N ALA A 419 -7.99 39.09 4.28
CA ALA A 419 -6.94 38.75 5.22
C ALA A 419 -5.86 37.87 4.58
N SER A 420 -6.18 37.09 3.54
CA SER A 420 -5.26 36.17 2.85
C SER A 420 -4.83 36.64 1.44
N THR A 421 -5.71 37.32 0.71
CA THR A 421 -5.61 37.54 -0.75
C THR A 421 -6.02 38.95 -1.15
N ALA A 422 -5.32 39.54 -2.12
CA ALA A 422 -5.62 40.90 -2.62
C ALA A 422 -6.53 40.93 -3.86
N TRP A 423 -6.68 39.81 -4.59
CA TRP A 423 -7.36 39.73 -5.89
C TRP A 423 -7.03 40.92 -6.80
N PRO A 424 -5.75 41.21 -7.10
CA PRO A 424 -5.39 42.37 -7.91
C PRO A 424 -5.66 42.14 -9.40
N ASN A 425 -5.61 43.23 -10.18
CA ASN A 425 -5.58 43.13 -11.63
C ASN A 425 -4.32 42.38 -12.08
N VAL A 426 -4.49 41.52 -13.08
CA VAL A 426 -3.38 40.87 -13.79
C VAL A 426 -3.41 41.27 -15.26
N THR A 427 -2.23 41.57 -15.81
CA THR A 427 -2.04 41.90 -17.23
C THR A 427 -1.10 40.90 -17.89
N PHE A 428 -1.16 40.80 -19.22
CA PHE A 428 -0.45 39.78 -19.99
C PHE A 428 0.47 40.39 -21.04
N PRO A 429 1.54 41.11 -20.64
CA PRO A 429 2.46 41.72 -21.59
C PRO A 429 3.21 40.64 -22.37
N ASN A 430 2.91 40.51 -23.67
CA ASN A 430 3.41 39.43 -24.55
C ASN A 430 3.02 38.01 -24.08
N GLY A 431 1.93 37.89 -23.32
CA GLY A 431 1.40 36.63 -22.84
C GLY A 431 0.24 36.10 -23.70
N PHE A 432 -0.46 35.11 -23.17
CA PHE A 432 -1.54 34.37 -23.86
C PHE A 432 -2.89 34.55 -23.13
N PRO A 433 -3.48 35.76 -23.13
CA PRO A 433 -4.74 36.01 -22.42
C PRO A 433 -5.92 35.21 -22.99
N ASP A 434 -5.86 34.83 -24.26
CA ASP A 434 -6.85 34.00 -24.96
C ASP A 434 -6.81 32.53 -24.53
N GLU A 435 -5.66 32.05 -24.06
CA GLU A 435 -5.49 30.74 -23.45
C GLU A 435 -5.39 30.80 -21.92
N SER A 436 -5.77 31.91 -21.29
CA SER A 436 -5.65 32.11 -19.83
C SER A 436 -6.99 32.15 -19.10
N ASP A 437 -6.97 31.78 -17.82
CA ASP A 437 -8.13 31.88 -16.93
C ASP A 437 -8.03 33.04 -15.95
N CYS A 438 -9.12 33.80 -15.83
CA CYS A 438 -9.22 34.94 -14.93
C CYS A 438 -10.27 34.70 -13.86
N ALA A 439 -10.06 35.30 -12.68
CA ALA A 439 -11.06 35.41 -11.65
C ALA A 439 -12.02 36.55 -11.99
N LEU A 440 -13.27 36.23 -12.31
CA LEU A 440 -14.33 37.21 -12.56
C LEU A 440 -15.15 37.41 -11.30
N ALA A 441 -15.35 38.67 -10.89
CA ALA A 441 -16.16 38.98 -9.71
C ALA A 441 -17.61 38.48 -9.89
N GLN A 442 -18.09 37.67 -8.95
CA GLN A 442 -19.44 37.12 -8.93
C GLN A 442 -19.98 37.06 -7.49
N GLY A 443 -21.02 37.84 -7.21
CA GLY A 443 -21.56 37.99 -5.86
C GLY A 443 -20.50 38.55 -4.91
N SER A 444 -20.30 37.88 -3.76
CA SER A 444 -19.27 38.25 -2.77
C SER A 444 -17.90 37.59 -3.02
N GLY A 445 -17.74 36.86 -4.13
CA GLY A 445 -16.51 36.14 -4.46
C GLY A 445 -16.15 36.28 -5.93
N TYR A 446 -15.42 35.29 -6.43
CA TYR A 446 -14.97 35.21 -7.81
C TYR A 446 -15.37 33.87 -8.42
N ALA A 447 -15.48 33.79 -9.73
CA ALA A 447 -15.64 32.56 -10.51
C ALA A 447 -14.48 32.40 -11.51
N ILE A 448 -14.25 31.16 -11.96
CA ILE A 448 -13.29 30.88 -13.04
C ILE A 448 -13.91 31.33 -14.35
N GLN A 449 -13.28 32.27 -15.03
CA GLN A 449 -13.60 32.68 -16.39
C GLN A 449 -12.52 32.17 -17.34
N ARG A 450 -12.89 31.30 -18.29
CA ARG A 450 -12.00 30.88 -19.38
C ARG A 450 -11.85 32.03 -20.39
N GLY A 451 -10.64 32.26 -20.87
CA GLY A 451 -10.32 33.30 -21.86
C GLY A 451 -10.34 34.69 -21.23
N CYS A 452 -9.22 35.08 -20.62
CA CYS A 452 -9.05 36.41 -20.03
C CYS A 452 -9.22 37.54 -21.05
N ASP A 453 -8.91 37.28 -22.32
CA ASP A 453 -9.08 38.22 -23.44
C ASP A 453 -10.56 38.64 -23.64
N THR A 454 -11.51 37.76 -23.31
CA THR A 454 -12.95 38.03 -23.36
C THR A 454 -13.42 39.05 -22.31
N LEU A 455 -12.58 39.31 -21.29
CA LEU A 455 -12.84 40.31 -20.25
C LEU A 455 -12.13 41.62 -20.57
N ALA A 456 -12.74 42.74 -20.17
CA ALA A 456 -12.03 44.01 -20.12
C ALA A 456 -10.85 43.90 -19.14
N GLU A 457 -9.72 44.54 -19.46
CA GLU A 457 -8.50 44.47 -18.64
C GLU A 457 -8.76 44.87 -17.17
N ALA A 458 -9.62 45.87 -16.97
CA ALA A 458 -10.04 46.32 -15.65
C ALA A 458 -10.84 45.28 -14.84
N GLN A 459 -11.27 44.16 -15.42
CA GLN A 459 -12.01 43.07 -14.77
C GLN A 459 -11.18 41.80 -14.57
N ARG A 460 -10.02 41.67 -15.23
CA ARG A 460 -9.14 40.50 -15.10
C ARG A 460 -8.54 40.47 -13.71
N ARG A 461 -8.78 39.41 -12.94
CA ARG A 461 -8.17 39.21 -11.61
C ARG A 461 -7.47 37.87 -11.52
N PHE A 462 -6.54 37.77 -10.59
CA PHE A 462 -5.92 36.52 -10.16
C PHE A 462 -5.73 36.55 -8.64
N PRO A 463 -5.88 35.43 -7.91
CA PRO A 463 -5.81 35.43 -6.45
C PRO A 463 -4.38 35.44 -5.90
N PHE A 464 -3.56 36.43 -6.28
CA PHE A 464 -2.24 36.59 -5.67
C PHE A 464 -2.39 36.80 -4.15
N PRO A 465 -1.65 36.03 -3.32
CA PRO A 465 -1.56 36.27 -1.88
C PRO A 465 -1.04 37.69 -1.59
N LEU A 466 -1.27 38.18 -0.37
CA LEU A 466 -0.67 39.45 0.06
C LEU A 466 0.85 39.42 -0.08
N ASP A 467 1.46 40.54 -0.50
CA ASP A 467 2.90 40.67 -0.76
C ASP A 467 3.78 40.15 0.39
N ALA A 468 3.35 40.33 1.64
CA ALA A 468 4.08 39.88 2.81
C ALA A 468 4.12 38.35 3.01
N ARG A 469 3.31 37.60 2.25
CA ARG A 469 3.15 36.14 2.39
C ARG A 469 3.29 35.35 1.09
N ILE A 470 3.31 36.01 -0.06
CA ILE A 470 3.38 35.33 -1.34
C ILE A 470 4.67 34.51 -1.44
N LYS A 471 4.51 33.25 -1.81
CA LYS A 471 5.59 32.36 -2.25
C LYS A 471 5.47 32.19 -3.75
N LEU A 472 6.60 32.24 -4.44
CA LEU A 472 6.68 32.11 -5.88
C LEU A 472 8.07 31.62 -6.25
N GLU A 473 8.20 30.92 -7.36
CA GLU A 473 9.47 30.33 -7.81
C GLU A 473 10.58 31.40 -7.97
N GLY A 474 11.78 31.09 -7.48
CA GLY A 474 12.90 32.05 -7.45
C GLY A 474 12.73 33.16 -6.40
N GLY A 475 11.78 33.01 -5.48
CA GLY A 475 11.65 33.84 -4.27
C GLY A 475 11.55 35.34 -4.56
N ALA A 476 12.26 36.15 -3.76
CA ALA A 476 12.25 37.61 -3.85
C ALA A 476 13.09 38.23 -4.99
N CYS A 477 13.65 37.42 -5.90
CA CYS A 477 14.08 37.95 -7.20
C CYS A 477 12.90 38.75 -7.82
N SER A 478 13.09 39.83 -8.57
CA SER A 478 11.94 40.58 -9.12
C SER A 478 12.17 41.19 -10.49
N ASP A 479 13.34 40.94 -11.07
CA ASP A 479 13.74 41.41 -12.39
C ASP A 479 13.35 40.41 -13.49
N PRO A 480 12.43 40.78 -14.41
CA PRO A 480 12.05 39.95 -15.54
C PRO A 480 13.20 39.52 -16.44
N ALA A 481 14.29 40.28 -16.49
CA ALA A 481 15.43 39.95 -17.33
C ALA A 481 16.31 38.82 -16.77
N THR A 482 16.21 38.50 -15.47
CA THR A 482 17.15 37.60 -14.79
C THR A 482 16.49 36.49 -13.98
N CYS A 483 15.22 36.63 -13.59
CA CYS A 483 14.59 35.69 -12.64
C CYS A 483 13.86 34.47 -13.25
N GLY A 484 13.68 34.37 -14.58
CA GLY A 484 13.06 33.20 -15.22
C GLY A 484 11.55 33.04 -15.01
N ASP A 485 11.07 31.80 -14.89
CA ASP A 485 9.64 31.44 -15.02
C ASP A 485 8.71 31.95 -13.92
N ARG A 486 9.16 32.07 -12.66
CA ARG A 486 8.39 32.70 -11.56
C ARG A 486 6.94 32.24 -11.44
N HIS A 487 6.73 30.93 -11.33
CA HIS A 487 5.41 30.38 -11.10
C HIS A 487 4.79 30.84 -9.77
N VAL A 488 3.48 31.11 -9.77
CA VAL A 488 2.66 31.29 -8.55
C VAL A 488 1.53 30.29 -8.55
N LEU A 489 1.56 29.34 -7.62
CA LEU A 489 0.50 28.34 -7.42
C LEU A 489 -0.30 28.69 -6.17
N VAL A 490 -1.63 28.68 -6.27
CA VAL A 490 -2.54 29.10 -5.21
C VAL A 490 -3.70 28.11 -5.07
N VAL A 491 -3.83 27.53 -3.88
CA VAL A 491 -5.01 26.76 -3.46
C VAL A 491 -5.93 27.69 -2.69
N GLU A 492 -7.13 27.90 -3.22
CA GLU A 492 -8.21 28.60 -2.54
C GLU A 492 -9.01 27.61 -1.71
N GLN A 493 -8.75 27.59 -0.40
CA GLN A 493 -9.41 26.67 0.53
C GLN A 493 -10.90 27.02 0.68
N GLY A 494 -11.72 26.02 1.00
CA GLY A 494 -13.17 26.16 1.06
C GLY A 494 -13.84 25.99 -0.31
N THR A 495 -13.50 26.83 -1.30
CA THR A 495 -14.02 26.69 -2.68
C THR A 495 -13.30 25.61 -3.49
N CYS A 496 -12.10 25.20 -3.05
CA CYS A 496 -11.28 24.18 -3.67
C CYS A 496 -11.00 24.45 -5.15
N ARG A 497 -10.44 25.63 -5.39
CA ARG A 497 -9.91 26.02 -6.69
C ARG A 497 -8.40 26.11 -6.65
N LEU A 498 -7.79 25.56 -7.68
CA LEU A 498 -6.38 25.73 -7.96
C LEU A 498 -6.24 26.83 -9.00
N TRP A 499 -5.37 27.80 -8.71
CA TRP A 499 -4.99 28.87 -9.61
C TRP A 499 -3.48 28.85 -9.77
N GLU A 500 -3.01 28.84 -11.01
CA GLU A 500 -1.59 28.79 -11.34
C GLU A 500 -1.27 29.90 -12.32
N SER A 501 -0.06 30.42 -12.27
CA SER A 501 0.43 31.41 -13.22
C SER A 501 1.88 31.14 -13.58
N TRP A 502 2.26 31.47 -14.81
CA TRP A 502 3.63 31.46 -15.31
C TRP A 502 4.07 32.89 -15.64
N LEU A 503 5.37 33.15 -15.53
CA LEU A 503 6.05 34.42 -15.78
C LEU A 503 5.45 35.59 -14.97
N SER A 504 5.21 35.36 -13.67
CA SER A 504 4.51 36.31 -12.80
C SER A 504 5.44 37.31 -12.11
N TYR A 505 5.26 38.59 -12.45
CA TYR A 505 6.04 39.70 -11.91
C TYR A 505 5.16 40.86 -11.46
N LYS A 506 5.55 41.53 -10.39
CA LYS A 506 4.90 42.77 -9.93
C LYS A 506 5.72 43.98 -10.37
N VAL A 507 5.33 44.61 -11.48
CA VAL A 507 6.04 45.74 -12.08
C VAL A 507 5.23 47.02 -11.86
N GLY A 508 5.82 48.04 -11.22
CA GLY A 508 5.13 49.30 -10.95
C GLY A 508 3.87 49.16 -10.09
N GLY A 509 3.80 48.12 -9.25
CA GLY A 509 2.64 47.81 -8.40
C GLY A 509 1.54 46.98 -9.09
N VAL A 510 1.67 46.70 -10.39
CA VAL A 510 0.72 45.89 -11.18
C VAL A 510 1.28 44.50 -11.39
N TRP A 511 0.44 43.47 -11.26
CA TRP A 511 0.84 42.11 -11.58
C TRP A 511 0.75 41.86 -13.08
N THR A 512 1.83 41.30 -13.62
CA THR A 512 1.97 40.83 -15.00
C THR A 512 2.18 39.32 -14.96
N SER A 513 1.67 38.60 -15.95
CA SER A 513 1.85 37.15 -16.10
C SER A 513 1.89 36.76 -17.58
N GLY A 514 2.64 35.72 -17.93
CA GLY A 514 2.65 35.17 -19.28
C GLY A 514 1.39 34.36 -19.58
N SER A 515 0.93 33.56 -18.61
CA SER A 515 -0.32 32.80 -18.68
C SER A 515 -0.85 32.50 -17.28
N THR A 516 -2.18 32.33 -17.18
CA THR A 516 -2.84 31.87 -15.95
C THR A 516 -3.77 30.71 -16.23
N ALA A 517 -3.87 29.77 -15.29
CA ALA A 517 -4.70 28.58 -15.42
C ALA A 517 -5.44 28.29 -14.11
N ALA A 518 -6.65 27.76 -14.22
CA ALA A 518 -7.47 27.42 -13.07
C ALA A 518 -8.23 26.10 -13.24
N TRP A 519 -8.37 25.40 -12.11
CA TRP A 519 -9.11 24.14 -12.01
C TRP A 519 -10.02 24.15 -10.78
N ASN A 520 -11.19 23.55 -10.92
CA ASN A 520 -11.98 23.11 -9.77
C ASN A 520 -11.45 21.74 -9.33
N LEU A 521 -10.84 21.69 -8.15
CA LEU A 521 -10.19 20.50 -7.62
C LEU A 521 -11.18 19.37 -7.26
N ARG A 522 -12.48 19.65 -7.26
CA ARG A 522 -13.55 18.65 -7.08
C ARG A 522 -14.13 18.14 -8.39
N SER A 523 -13.60 18.59 -9.53
CA SER A 523 -14.08 18.27 -10.87
C SER A 523 -13.03 17.49 -11.66
N TYR A 524 -13.51 16.68 -12.61
CA TYR A 524 -12.65 16.09 -13.65
C TYR A 524 -12.47 17.01 -14.86
N GLU A 525 -13.08 18.19 -14.89
CA GLU A 525 -13.03 19.09 -16.05
C GLU A 525 -11.60 19.50 -16.39
N GLN A 526 -11.21 19.29 -17.65
CA GLN A 526 -9.94 19.73 -18.19
C GLN A 526 -9.99 21.15 -18.72
N ARG A 527 -8.81 21.69 -19.02
CA ARG A 527 -8.69 22.89 -19.86
C ARG A 527 -9.23 22.62 -21.27
N PRO A 528 -9.69 23.66 -22.00
CA PRO A 528 -10.07 23.53 -23.40
C PRO A 528 -8.97 22.84 -24.22
N ASP A 529 -9.37 22.15 -25.28
CA ASP A 529 -8.40 21.54 -26.21
C ASP A 529 -7.51 22.63 -26.80
N THR A 530 -6.25 22.31 -27.05
CA THR A 530 -5.22 23.22 -27.58
C THR A 530 -4.76 24.35 -26.65
N TRP A 531 -5.32 24.49 -25.44
CA TRP A 531 -4.90 25.57 -24.52
C TRP A 531 -3.73 25.14 -23.64
N THR A 532 -2.70 25.98 -23.60
CA THR A 532 -1.60 25.88 -22.61
C THR A 532 -2.10 26.13 -21.19
N SER A 533 -1.26 25.91 -20.18
CA SER A 533 -1.49 26.33 -18.80
C SER A 533 -0.32 27.20 -18.32
N SER A 534 -0.01 27.17 -17.03
CA SER A 534 1.28 27.63 -16.51
C SER A 534 2.42 26.64 -16.81
N ASP A 535 2.15 25.60 -17.59
CA ASP A 535 3.05 24.58 -18.09
C ASP A 535 2.71 24.30 -19.57
N ALA A 536 3.70 23.88 -20.37
CA ALA A 536 3.52 23.72 -21.81
C ALA A 536 2.49 22.64 -22.21
N ALA A 537 2.31 21.57 -21.43
CA ALA A 537 1.37 20.49 -21.76
C ALA A 537 -0.10 20.88 -21.53
N GLY A 538 -0.38 22.02 -20.89
CA GLY A 538 -1.72 22.38 -20.45
C GLY A 538 -2.17 21.61 -19.20
N LEU A 539 -1.24 21.01 -18.46
CA LEU A 539 -1.49 20.26 -17.23
C LEU A 539 -1.45 21.16 -15.99
N PRO A 540 -2.08 20.78 -14.87
CA PRO A 540 -1.90 21.46 -13.60
C PRO A 540 -0.53 21.08 -12.99
N LEU A 541 0.20 22.06 -12.44
CA LEU A 541 1.50 21.83 -11.82
C LEU A 541 1.36 21.20 -10.42
N LEU A 542 0.60 21.85 -9.53
CA LEU A 542 0.57 21.48 -8.11
C LEU A 542 0.17 20.02 -7.84
N PRO A 543 -0.84 19.44 -8.51
CA PRO A 543 -1.19 18.03 -8.34
C PRO A 543 -0.11 17.04 -8.80
N LEU A 544 0.95 17.51 -9.47
CA LEU A 544 2.03 16.72 -10.02
C LEU A 544 3.41 17.05 -9.41
N LEU A 545 3.49 17.94 -8.42
CA LEU A 545 4.74 18.28 -7.75
C LEU A 545 5.10 17.24 -6.68
N ALA A 546 6.39 16.92 -6.55
CA ALA A 546 6.88 16.24 -5.36
C ALA A 546 6.73 17.16 -4.13
N ARG A 547 5.99 16.69 -3.11
CA ARG A 547 5.78 17.43 -1.86
C ARG A 547 6.37 16.72 -0.66
N VAL A 548 6.94 17.51 0.24
CA VAL A 548 7.78 17.00 1.32
C VAL A 548 6.96 16.32 2.41
N ASP A 549 5.74 16.79 2.64
CA ASP A 549 4.83 16.29 3.65
C ASP A 549 4.39 14.85 3.32
N GLU A 550 4.00 14.61 2.08
CA GLU A 550 3.64 13.28 1.57
C GLU A 550 4.84 12.33 1.56
N ALA A 551 5.98 12.80 1.03
CA ALA A 551 7.19 11.99 0.98
C ALA A 551 7.68 11.62 2.39
N SER A 552 7.59 12.54 3.35
CA SER A 552 7.97 12.28 4.75
C SER A 552 6.98 11.36 5.46
N ALA A 553 5.70 11.38 5.07
CA ALA A 553 4.69 10.43 5.51
C ALA A 553 4.90 9.01 4.94
N GLY A 554 5.82 8.84 3.99
CA GLY A 554 6.19 7.54 3.41
C GLY A 554 5.36 7.13 2.20
N GLU A 555 4.45 7.97 1.73
CA GLU A 555 3.62 7.64 0.58
C GLU A 555 3.18 8.88 -0.21
N VAL A 556 3.44 8.84 -1.52
CA VAL A 556 2.93 9.82 -2.49
C VAL A 556 1.91 9.10 -3.38
N ARG A 557 0.66 9.59 -3.38
CA ARG A 557 -0.50 8.90 -4.01
C ARG A 557 -0.92 9.50 -5.36
N HIS A 558 0.02 10.08 -6.08
CA HIS A 558 -0.24 10.70 -7.37
C HIS A 558 0.99 10.62 -8.28
N ALA A 559 0.76 10.84 -9.57
CA ALA A 559 1.81 10.95 -10.57
C ALA A 559 2.64 12.21 -10.34
N LEU A 560 3.90 12.16 -10.76
CA LEU A 560 4.78 13.34 -10.79
C LEU A 560 4.76 13.98 -12.19
N ARG A 561 5.42 15.12 -12.34
CA ARG A 561 5.73 15.70 -13.66
C ARG A 561 7.22 15.65 -13.96
N VAL A 562 7.54 15.51 -15.24
CA VAL A 562 8.92 15.44 -15.74
C VAL A 562 9.08 16.33 -16.98
N THR A 563 10.25 16.92 -17.12
CA THR A 563 10.63 17.69 -18.31
C THR A 563 11.68 16.98 -19.14
N PHE A 564 11.73 17.34 -20.42
CA PHE A 564 12.75 16.88 -21.36
C PHE A 564 13.19 18.04 -22.27
N LEU A 565 14.38 17.90 -22.86
CA LEU A 565 14.90 18.88 -23.82
C LEU A 565 14.00 18.95 -25.05
N ASP A 566 13.85 20.15 -25.60
CA ASP A 566 13.08 20.39 -26.84
C ASP A 566 13.52 19.47 -27.99
N SER A 567 14.82 19.13 -28.05
CA SER A 567 15.40 18.26 -29.06
C SER A 567 14.95 16.79 -29.02
N VAL A 568 14.26 16.36 -27.96
CA VAL A 568 13.68 15.01 -27.88
C VAL A 568 12.15 15.01 -27.83
N LEU A 569 11.53 16.19 -27.74
CA LEU A 569 10.09 16.37 -27.68
C LEU A 569 9.49 16.57 -29.07
N ALA A 570 8.31 16.00 -29.28
CA ALA A 570 7.50 16.30 -30.46
C ALA A 570 6.56 17.47 -30.16
N ARG A 571 6.31 18.33 -31.15
CA ARG A 571 5.27 19.37 -31.08
C ARG A 571 3.86 18.78 -31.28
N THR A 572 3.54 17.78 -30.48
CA THR A 572 2.26 17.05 -30.44
C THR A 572 1.98 16.65 -29.00
N TYR A 573 0.72 16.41 -28.67
CA TYR A 573 0.33 15.96 -27.33
C TYR A 573 -0.59 14.75 -27.37
N VAL A 574 -0.57 13.98 -26.30
CA VAL A 574 -1.49 12.87 -26.03
C VAL A 574 -2.20 13.11 -24.69
N TRP A 575 -3.41 12.58 -24.55
CA TRP A 575 -4.16 12.72 -23.30
C TRP A 575 -3.35 12.18 -22.10
N PRO A 576 -3.32 12.87 -20.95
CA PRO A 576 -4.18 13.99 -20.55
C PRO A 576 -3.69 15.40 -20.93
N ALA A 577 -2.59 15.54 -21.65
CA ALA A 577 -2.16 16.87 -22.11
C ALA A 577 -3.16 17.48 -23.11
N ARG A 578 -3.18 18.81 -23.15
CA ARG A 578 -4.06 19.63 -24.00
C ARG A 578 -3.32 20.53 -24.95
N HIS A 579 -2.01 20.68 -24.78
CA HIS A 579 -1.19 21.57 -25.58
C HIS A 579 0.22 20.99 -25.77
N ALA A 580 0.95 21.52 -26.75
CA ALA A 580 2.33 21.19 -27.03
C ALA A 580 3.09 22.42 -27.49
N ALA A 581 4.31 22.60 -26.99
CA ALA A 581 5.18 23.72 -27.34
C ALA A 581 6.46 23.23 -28.05
N GLY A 582 7.33 24.17 -28.41
CA GLY A 582 8.68 23.85 -28.86
C GLY A 582 8.83 23.53 -30.34
N GLY A 583 9.99 22.95 -30.67
CA GLY A 583 10.35 22.51 -32.01
C GLY A 583 9.67 21.20 -32.42
N ALA A 584 9.63 20.93 -33.73
CA ALA A 584 9.06 19.69 -34.25
C ALA A 584 10.14 18.61 -34.43
N THR A 585 10.43 17.84 -33.37
CA THR A 585 11.28 16.65 -33.49
C THR A 585 10.48 15.48 -34.07
N THR A 586 10.95 14.93 -35.19
CA THR A 586 10.29 13.77 -35.82
C THR A 586 10.38 12.55 -34.90
N ASN A 587 9.24 11.88 -34.65
CA ASN A 587 9.12 10.77 -33.70
C ASN A 587 9.54 11.10 -32.26
N GLY A 588 9.57 12.40 -31.90
CA GLY A 588 9.82 12.83 -30.53
C GLY A 588 8.74 12.39 -29.56
N ILE A 589 8.99 12.60 -28.28
CA ILE A 589 8.07 12.26 -27.20
C ILE A 589 6.95 13.31 -27.17
N PRO A 590 5.66 12.93 -27.27
CA PRO A 590 4.57 13.90 -27.16
C PRO A 590 4.41 14.37 -25.71
N PHE A 591 3.95 15.61 -25.54
CA PHE A 591 3.48 16.10 -24.23
C PHE A 591 2.34 15.22 -23.73
N GLY A 592 2.28 14.99 -22.41
CA GLY A 592 1.34 14.07 -21.78
C GLY A 592 1.69 12.59 -21.89
N ALA A 593 2.80 12.23 -22.56
CA ALA A 593 3.33 10.86 -22.48
C ALA A 593 3.63 10.49 -21.02
N LEU A 594 3.36 9.22 -20.67
CA LEU A 594 3.54 8.71 -19.31
C LEU A 594 4.81 7.87 -19.23
N LEU A 595 5.69 8.23 -18.29
CA LEU A 595 6.89 7.48 -17.92
C LEU A 595 6.63 6.77 -16.59
N ARG A 596 7.18 5.57 -16.37
CA ARG A 596 7.18 4.92 -15.04
C ARG A 596 8.54 4.34 -14.69
N LEU A 597 8.86 4.32 -13.40
CA LEU A 597 9.97 3.51 -12.90
C LEU A 597 9.57 2.04 -13.01
N ARG A 598 10.45 1.18 -13.52
CA ARG A 598 10.13 -0.23 -13.74
C ARG A 598 9.90 -0.96 -12.41
N SER A 599 9.04 -1.97 -12.44
CA SER A 599 8.71 -2.79 -11.27
C SER A 599 9.86 -3.68 -10.80
N ASP A 600 10.84 -3.96 -11.67
CA ASP A 600 12.03 -4.73 -11.32
C ASP A 600 13.18 -3.88 -10.74
N PHE A 601 13.01 -2.56 -10.68
CA PHE A 601 13.83 -1.73 -9.82
C PHE A 601 13.45 -2.00 -8.36
N VAL A 602 14.33 -2.69 -7.64
CA VAL A 602 14.17 -2.93 -6.20
C VAL A 602 14.53 -1.66 -5.44
N VAL A 603 13.53 -1.01 -4.86
CA VAL A 603 13.74 0.18 -4.02
C VAL A 603 14.56 -0.21 -2.79
N PRO A 604 15.78 0.32 -2.60
CA PRO A 604 16.63 -0.11 -1.49
C PRO A 604 16.02 0.24 -0.13
N THR A 605 16.00 -0.73 0.79
CA THR A 605 15.49 -0.52 2.16
C THR A 605 16.35 0.46 2.97
N THR A 606 17.59 0.71 2.52
CA THR A 606 18.52 1.69 3.09
C THR A 606 18.27 3.13 2.63
N TRP A 607 17.35 3.35 1.67
CA TRP A 607 16.97 4.70 1.26
C TRP A 607 16.13 5.41 2.32
N THR A 608 16.12 6.74 2.30
CA THR A 608 15.25 7.52 3.18
C THR A 608 13.77 7.21 2.91
N THR A 609 12.91 7.39 3.91
CA THR A 609 11.45 7.29 3.75
C THR A 609 10.94 8.12 2.56
N GLN A 610 11.44 9.35 2.40
CA GLN A 610 11.10 10.24 1.29
C GLN A 610 11.50 9.67 -0.08
N ALA A 611 12.72 9.13 -0.22
CA ALA A 611 13.19 8.55 -1.48
C ALA A 611 12.43 7.27 -1.82
N GLN A 612 12.14 6.43 -0.83
CA GLN A 612 11.31 5.23 -1.02
C GLN A 612 9.90 5.59 -1.46
N ALA A 613 9.28 6.61 -0.83
CA ALA A 613 7.95 7.08 -1.19
C ALA A 613 7.88 7.57 -2.64
N LEU A 614 8.84 8.40 -3.06
CA LEU A 614 8.91 8.93 -4.43
C LEU A 614 9.22 7.83 -5.45
N ALA A 615 10.12 6.90 -5.15
CA ALA A 615 10.41 5.78 -6.05
C ALA A 615 9.18 4.89 -6.27
N ARG A 616 8.46 4.54 -5.19
CA ARG A 616 7.21 3.78 -5.28
C ARG A 616 6.11 4.56 -6.01
N ALA A 617 6.04 5.88 -5.86
CA ALA A 617 5.11 6.70 -6.62
C ALA A 617 5.42 6.71 -8.11
N MET A 618 6.70 6.79 -8.50
CA MET A 618 7.12 6.66 -9.89
C MET A 618 6.83 5.28 -10.48
N GLN A 619 6.81 4.22 -9.67
CA GLN A 619 6.38 2.88 -10.11
C GLN A 619 4.85 2.81 -10.27
N ARG A 620 4.12 3.31 -9.27
CA ARG A 620 2.66 3.15 -9.15
C ARG A 620 1.85 4.13 -9.98
N TYR A 621 2.27 5.39 -10.08
CA TYR A 621 1.50 6.47 -10.73
C TYR A 621 2.25 7.09 -11.91
N GLY A 622 3.57 6.93 -11.97
CA GLY A 622 4.41 7.41 -13.07
C GLY A 622 4.67 8.91 -13.04
N LEU A 623 5.18 9.42 -14.16
CA LEU A 623 5.55 10.81 -14.40
C LEU A 623 5.04 11.26 -15.76
N TYR A 624 4.30 12.37 -15.81
CA TYR A 624 3.81 12.94 -17.06
C TYR A 624 4.81 13.92 -17.65
N VAL A 625 5.07 13.79 -18.96
CA VAL A 625 5.83 14.76 -19.75
C VAL A 625 5.04 16.06 -19.80
N ALA A 626 5.47 17.06 -19.04
CA ALA A 626 4.70 18.28 -18.81
C ALA A 626 5.31 19.49 -19.55
N ASP A 627 6.63 19.64 -19.51
CA ASP A 627 7.28 20.83 -20.06
C ASP A 627 8.57 20.57 -20.84
N ILE A 628 8.98 21.60 -21.56
CA ILE A 628 10.32 21.74 -22.11
C ILE A 628 11.26 22.14 -20.98
N GLY A 629 12.32 21.38 -20.80
CA GLY A 629 13.30 21.62 -19.75
C GLY A 629 14.54 20.77 -19.95
N SER A 630 15.16 20.33 -18.86
CA SER A 630 16.29 19.41 -18.95
C SER A 630 15.81 17.96 -18.85
N ASN A 631 16.49 17.04 -19.55
CA ASN A 631 16.11 15.64 -19.54
C ASN A 631 16.00 15.07 -18.11
N LEU A 632 14.87 14.43 -17.80
CA LEU A 632 14.60 13.73 -16.54
C LEU A 632 14.71 14.64 -15.30
N TYR A 633 14.29 15.91 -15.44
CA TYR A 633 14.10 16.83 -14.31
C TYR A 633 12.67 16.70 -13.81
N VAL A 634 12.52 16.41 -12.52
CA VAL A 634 11.23 16.18 -11.86
C VAL A 634 11.03 17.24 -10.81
N GLN A 635 9.93 17.99 -10.91
CA GLN A 635 9.73 19.20 -10.10
C GLN A 635 9.06 18.91 -8.76
N GLY A 636 9.43 19.70 -7.76
CA GLY A 636 8.89 19.64 -6.40
C GLY A 636 8.88 21.01 -5.74
N GLU A 637 8.34 21.05 -4.52
CA GLU A 637 8.33 22.27 -3.72
C GLU A 637 9.67 22.52 -2.99
N PRO A 638 10.09 23.79 -2.80
CA PRO A 638 11.17 24.12 -1.86
C PRO A 638 10.74 23.83 -0.42
N SER A 639 11.55 23.05 0.31
CA SER A 639 11.31 22.81 1.74
C SER A 639 12.59 22.50 2.52
N ALA A 640 12.75 23.12 3.69
CA ALA A 640 13.81 22.78 4.65
C ALA A 640 13.69 21.37 5.24
N GLN A 641 12.56 20.68 5.01
CA GLN A 641 12.32 19.31 5.50
C GLN A 641 12.81 18.24 4.51
N TRP A 642 13.22 18.61 3.30
CA TRP A 642 13.83 17.65 2.37
C TRP A 642 15.17 17.17 2.90
N SER A 643 15.37 15.86 2.91
CA SER A 643 16.67 15.28 3.26
C SER A 643 17.65 15.36 2.09
N ALA A 644 18.88 15.80 2.34
CA ALA A 644 19.95 15.78 1.34
C ALA A 644 20.24 14.35 0.83
N ALA A 645 20.06 13.35 1.69
CA ALA A 645 20.19 11.94 1.31
C ALA A 645 19.10 11.53 0.31
N THR A 646 17.87 12.05 0.45
CA THR A 646 16.79 11.81 -0.52
C THR A 646 17.18 12.27 -1.92
N ILE A 647 17.68 13.50 -2.05
CA ILE A 647 18.08 14.09 -3.33
C ILE A 647 19.18 13.25 -3.98
N THR A 648 20.24 12.95 -3.22
CA THR A 648 21.38 12.18 -3.73
C THR A 648 21.02 10.73 -4.08
N GLN A 649 20.11 10.10 -3.32
CA GLN A 649 19.60 8.75 -3.61
C GLN A 649 18.77 8.72 -4.89
N LEU A 650 17.83 9.64 -5.06
CA LEU A 650 17.03 9.72 -6.28
C LEU A 650 17.90 9.99 -7.51
N GLN A 651 18.94 10.81 -7.39
CA GLN A 651 19.91 11.08 -8.46
C GLN A 651 20.75 9.86 -8.89
N THR A 652 20.65 8.72 -8.18
CA THR A 652 21.24 7.46 -8.64
C THR A 652 20.41 6.76 -9.71
N LEU A 653 19.11 7.10 -9.82
CA LEU A 653 18.21 6.55 -10.82
C LEU A 653 18.64 7.00 -12.22
N GLN A 654 18.57 6.09 -13.18
CA GLN A 654 18.93 6.31 -14.58
C GLN A 654 17.75 6.02 -15.51
N MET A 655 17.75 6.66 -16.69
CA MET A 655 16.67 6.57 -17.66
C MET A 655 16.34 5.13 -18.09
N ASP A 656 17.32 4.23 -18.17
CA ASP A 656 17.12 2.81 -18.51
C ASP A 656 16.35 1.98 -17.47
N GLN A 657 16.20 2.52 -16.26
CA GLN A 657 15.33 1.97 -15.21
C GLN A 657 13.88 2.43 -15.36
N PHE A 658 13.61 3.38 -16.26
CA PHE A 658 12.26 3.82 -16.60
C PHE A 658 11.78 3.21 -17.91
N GLU A 659 10.47 3.20 -18.08
CA GLU A 659 9.82 2.82 -19.34
C GLU A 659 8.61 3.73 -19.61
N PHE A 660 8.40 4.07 -20.88
CA PHE A 660 7.18 4.74 -21.30
C PHE A 660 6.02 3.77 -21.34
N VAL A 661 4.84 4.27 -20.97
CA VAL A 661 3.63 3.48 -20.73
C VAL A 661 2.60 3.78 -21.80
N ASP A 662 1.97 2.72 -22.32
CA ASP A 662 0.80 2.85 -23.19
C ASP A 662 -0.48 3.02 -22.35
N THR A 663 -1.15 4.16 -22.52
CA THR A 663 -2.38 4.53 -21.82
C THR A 663 -3.64 4.27 -22.66
N THR A 664 -3.53 3.57 -23.80
CA THR A 664 -4.65 3.27 -24.70
C THR A 664 -5.79 2.52 -24.00
N SER A 665 -5.50 1.73 -22.96
CA SER A 665 -6.54 1.04 -22.17
C SER A 665 -7.51 2.01 -21.47
N VAL A 666 -7.11 3.27 -21.25
CA VAL A 666 -7.98 4.32 -20.72
C VAL A 666 -8.72 5.02 -21.85
N THR A 667 -8.00 5.45 -22.89
CA THR A 667 -8.58 6.25 -23.98
C THR A 667 -9.49 5.46 -24.91
N SER A 668 -9.40 4.13 -24.91
CA SER A 668 -10.29 3.23 -25.65
C SER A 668 -11.52 2.77 -24.86
N ASP A 669 -11.64 3.11 -23.57
CA ASP A 669 -12.84 2.80 -22.80
C ASP A 669 -14.04 3.57 -23.36
N SER A 670 -15.19 2.92 -23.51
CA SER A 670 -16.42 3.54 -24.00
C SER A 670 -16.91 4.75 -23.19
N ARG A 671 -16.47 4.88 -21.94
CA ARG A 671 -16.81 5.98 -21.01
C ARG A 671 -15.77 7.12 -21.05
N PHE A 672 -14.69 6.94 -21.81
CA PHE A 672 -13.65 7.95 -21.96
C PHE A 672 -14.19 9.25 -22.56
N SER A 673 -13.71 10.37 -22.03
CA SER A 673 -13.95 11.70 -22.59
C SER A 673 -12.66 12.51 -22.52
N ALA A 674 -12.19 12.98 -23.68
CA ALA A 674 -10.95 13.75 -23.78
C ALA A 674 -10.99 15.07 -22.98
N GLY A 675 -12.19 15.62 -22.72
CA GLY A 675 -12.38 16.80 -21.88
C GLY A 675 -12.45 16.52 -20.37
N SER A 676 -12.24 15.27 -19.95
CA SER A 676 -12.30 14.81 -18.56
C SER A 676 -10.97 14.19 -18.14
N LEU A 677 -10.54 14.47 -16.90
CA LEU A 677 -9.40 13.85 -16.24
C LEU A 677 -9.73 12.46 -15.70
N GLN A 678 -10.99 12.01 -15.77
CA GLN A 678 -11.38 10.71 -15.24
C GLN A 678 -10.66 9.58 -16.01
N GLY A 679 -9.81 8.83 -15.30
CA GLY A 679 -9.02 7.72 -15.85
C GLY A 679 -9.49 6.33 -15.40
N ALA A 680 -10.49 6.26 -14.54
CA ALA A 680 -11.10 5.03 -14.06
C ALA A 680 -12.61 5.17 -13.88
N TRP A 681 -13.34 4.06 -14.00
CA TRP A 681 -14.80 4.08 -13.99
C TRP A 681 -15.38 2.89 -13.22
#